data_AF-A0A2E7RYP8-F1
#
_entry.id   AF-A0A2E7RYP8-F1
#
_cell.length_a   1.000
_cell.length_b   1.000
_cell.length_c   1.000
_cell.angle_alpha   90.00
_cell.angle_beta   90.00
_cell.angle_gamma   90.00
#
_symmetry.space_group_name_H-M   'P 1'
#
loop_
_entity.id
_entity.type
_entity.pdbx_description
1 polymer ?
#
loop_
_entity_poly.entity_id
_entity_poly.type
_entity_poly.pdbx_seq_one_letter_code
_entity_poly.pdbx_strand_id
1 'polypeptide(L)'
;MAMRKTPSVTSGQKHMADGGGTALLLGLLICGLAGSGCGLVESLGSGEASASDDQKLTASVQRGVIQVSVTEDGEVESAKPVVLKCMVAGGAQILEIVPDGTRIVEKGGKKQDESDVFVGDQLVKLDDSKIKDALDQQQIKVGNAENALILAEKDLSLAKISVNEYEKGTFVQELQGLDAEVTIAMENLRGAENQFEYTQKMFRKGFVTKLQLEADEFAVKRSKLELSQSETKRKVLVDFTKEKMLEDLRSAVKTATSGVKQKQSALALEKRSLDRITEQFKNCVIVAPKPGMVVYHNERSRWGRSQSAQIEEGATVREHQAIVKLPDFTKMQVKVSVHESKVQQVAIGDRASLTIQGYNEPLSGIVVEIANQPEQASWYQAKVKEYATIVKIDEIPPGMVPGMSAEVVIDVEERSDVLKLPVESVIEIGGAFFAWTSGTGGYEKKQLEVIKSEKGDARVLTDSKFIAVSDGVQENDVVVLNPRDAVVEAKTLILAEEELQAKKKSSAVAAKAKTGAPGAGAAKGARKKTGRPTADGGRTAGGGGGSGGGGGLGRMAQFDKDKDGKISKAESEGTFMANFFDRMDGNKDGYVTGAEVAAAQAKSKGSGRGRGGSGKKAAGGGGGEKKAAGGGAGGFTGASFLQRLDKDSDGKVSKEEAPGRMKESFDETDTNSDGFLDKAELDKLVEAMRARLRDAGGGGGQ
;
A
#
# COMPACT_ATOMS: atom_id res chain seq x y z
N MET A 1 -42.31 38.41 -51.89
CA MET A 1 -41.38 39.45 -51.41
C MET A 1 -39.97 39.00 -51.78
N ALA A 2 -39.31 39.56 -52.80
CA ALA A 2 -38.67 40.89 -52.80
C ALA A 2 -37.58 40.97 -51.70
N MET A 3 -36.29 40.68 -51.91
CA MET A 3 -35.28 41.08 -52.93
C MET A 3 -34.58 42.42 -52.59
N ARG A 4 -33.24 42.47 -52.78
CA ARG A 4 -32.28 43.62 -52.71
C ARG A 4 -31.64 43.86 -51.32
N LYS A 5 -30.39 44.35 -51.18
CA LYS A 5 -29.23 44.55 -52.10
C LYS A 5 -27.95 44.82 -51.26
N THR A 6 -26.77 44.52 -51.81
CA THR A 6 -25.43 45.06 -51.44
C THR A 6 -25.08 46.28 -52.33
N PRO A 7 -23.84 46.83 -52.49
CA PRO A 7 -22.61 46.93 -51.65
C PRO A 7 -21.94 48.36 -51.61
N SER A 8 -20.88 48.57 -50.80
CA SER A 8 -19.71 49.46 -51.07
C SER A 8 -18.64 49.35 -49.93
N VAL A 9 -17.29 49.45 -50.05
CA VAL A 9 -16.29 49.98 -51.04
C VAL A 9 -16.00 51.50 -50.85
N THR A 10 -14.77 52.02 -50.58
CA THR A 10 -13.36 51.53 -50.75
C THR A 10 -12.36 52.17 -49.75
N SER A 11 -11.24 51.49 -49.41
CA SER A 11 -9.80 51.97 -49.50
C SER A 11 -8.89 51.38 -48.39
N GLY A 12 -7.60 51.11 -48.58
CA GLY A 12 -6.82 51.00 -49.83
C GLY A 12 -5.42 51.61 -49.77
N GLN A 13 -4.39 50.82 -49.46
CA GLN A 13 -3.04 50.99 -50.06
C GLN A 13 -2.14 49.74 -49.86
N LYS A 14 -1.35 49.44 -50.90
CA LYS A 14 -0.27 48.44 -50.90
C LYS A 14 1.05 49.14 -50.51
N HIS A 15 2.07 48.40 -50.08
CA HIS A 15 3.28 48.17 -50.89
C HIS A 15 4.23 47.14 -50.25
N MET A 16 5.19 46.66 -51.05
CA MET A 16 6.14 45.56 -50.76
C MET A 16 7.55 46.09 -50.40
N ALA A 17 8.41 45.15 -49.96
CA ALA A 17 9.88 45.14 -49.80
C ALA A 17 10.23 44.78 -48.33
N ASP A 18 10.94 43.71 -47.98
CA ASP A 18 12.11 43.01 -48.56
C ASP A 18 13.47 43.71 -48.31
N GLY A 19 14.47 42.90 -47.96
CA GLY A 19 15.90 43.13 -48.22
C GLY A 19 16.65 44.30 -47.57
N GLY A 20 17.10 44.12 -46.32
CA GLY A 20 18.52 44.22 -45.92
C GLY A 20 19.32 45.54 -45.99
N GLY A 21 20.03 45.85 -44.89
CA GLY A 21 21.34 46.50 -44.92
C GLY A 21 21.49 47.84 -44.18
N THR A 22 22.71 48.09 -43.68
CA THR A 22 23.17 49.26 -42.87
C THR A 22 22.61 49.28 -41.44
N ALA A 23 23.39 49.17 -40.34
CA ALA A 23 24.80 49.40 -40.05
C ALA A 23 25.23 50.88 -39.90
N LEU A 24 24.73 51.55 -38.86
CA LEU A 24 25.39 52.67 -38.16
C LEU A 24 24.63 53.05 -36.86
N LEU A 25 25.32 53.77 -35.95
CA LEU A 25 24.78 54.43 -34.74
C LEU A 25 24.42 53.57 -33.50
N LEU A 26 25.44 52.96 -32.88
CA LEU A 26 25.51 52.91 -31.41
C LEU A 26 26.95 53.13 -30.94
N GLY A 27 27.27 54.34 -30.49
CA GLY A 27 28.64 54.72 -30.16
C GLY A 27 28.81 56.19 -29.78
N LEU A 28 28.09 56.65 -28.75
CA LEU A 28 28.28 57.99 -28.16
C LEU A 28 27.63 58.10 -26.77
N LEU A 29 28.25 57.48 -25.74
CA LEU A 29 27.94 57.79 -24.33
C LEU A 29 29.08 57.48 -23.33
N ILE A 30 30.34 57.57 -23.79
CA ILE A 30 31.53 57.67 -22.90
C ILE A 30 32.47 58.71 -23.52
N CYS A 31 32.25 59.99 -23.21
CA CYS A 31 33.21 61.09 -23.38
C CYS A 31 32.58 62.37 -22.80
N GLY A 32 32.76 62.59 -21.50
CA GLY A 32 32.06 63.67 -20.82
C GLY A 32 32.53 63.90 -19.39
N LEU A 33 33.84 64.13 -19.19
CA LEU A 33 34.44 64.89 -18.08
C LEU A 33 35.96 65.04 -18.29
N ALA A 34 36.34 65.67 -19.39
CA ALA A 34 37.70 66.14 -19.65
C ALA A 34 37.60 67.61 -20.11
N GLY A 35 37.65 68.55 -19.15
CA GLY A 35 37.33 69.95 -19.43
C GLY A 35 37.19 70.83 -18.19
N SER A 36 38.22 70.89 -17.35
CA SER A 36 38.42 71.95 -16.35
C SER A 36 39.90 72.02 -15.97
N GLY A 37 40.67 72.71 -16.82
CA GLY A 37 42.07 73.03 -16.60
C GLY A 37 42.38 74.43 -17.15
N CYS A 38 43.36 75.09 -16.53
CA CYS A 38 43.77 76.50 -16.73
C CYS A 38 42.83 77.53 -16.08
N GLY A 39 43.22 78.02 -14.89
CA GLY A 39 42.48 79.11 -14.23
C GLY A 39 42.90 79.52 -12.82
N LEU A 40 44.18 79.39 -12.42
CA LEU A 40 44.90 80.33 -11.52
C LEU A 40 46.33 79.80 -11.24
N VAL A 41 47.31 80.69 -11.38
CA VAL A 41 48.74 80.49 -11.10
C VAL A 41 49.12 81.36 -9.90
N GLU A 42 50.27 81.07 -9.28
CA GLU A 42 50.95 81.87 -8.24
C GLU A 42 50.40 81.81 -6.80
N SER A 43 50.93 80.85 -6.03
CA SER A 43 51.72 81.19 -4.83
C SER A 43 52.86 80.18 -4.68
N LEU A 44 54.08 80.65 -4.38
CA LEU A 44 55.29 79.83 -4.43
C LEU A 44 55.47 78.97 -3.16
N GLY A 45 55.88 77.72 -3.36
CA GLY A 45 56.27 76.80 -2.30
C GLY A 45 56.98 75.57 -2.89
N SER A 46 58.27 75.72 -3.20
CA SER A 46 59.09 74.66 -3.79
C SER A 46 59.36 73.51 -2.80
N GLY A 47 58.93 72.31 -3.14
CA GLY A 47 59.28 71.07 -2.44
C GLY A 47 59.07 69.86 -3.36
N GLU A 48 60.16 69.26 -3.83
CA GLU A 48 60.10 68.08 -4.71
C GLU A 48 59.71 66.81 -3.95
N ALA A 49 58.98 65.95 -4.66
CA ALA A 49 58.98 64.49 -4.57
C ALA A 49 58.86 63.81 -3.17
N SER A 50 57.73 63.15 -2.95
CA SER A 50 57.71 61.67 -2.89
C SER A 50 56.30 61.12 -3.06
N ALA A 51 56.17 60.06 -3.85
CA ALA A 51 54.94 59.29 -3.95
C ALA A 51 55.03 58.10 -2.99
N SER A 52 54.19 58.09 -1.96
CA SER A 52 53.91 56.92 -1.12
C SER A 52 52.70 57.19 -0.24
N ASP A 53 51.57 56.53 -0.52
CA ASP A 53 51.13 55.43 0.36
C ASP A 53 50.06 54.58 -0.32
N ASP A 54 50.08 53.27 -0.07
CA ASP A 54 48.95 52.40 -0.42
C ASP A 54 47.79 52.76 0.51
N GLN A 55 46.70 53.32 -0.01
CA GLN A 55 45.43 53.41 0.73
C GLN A 55 44.81 52.02 0.87
N LYS A 56 45.39 51.23 1.78
CA LYS A 56 44.88 49.92 2.19
C LYS A 56 43.52 50.11 2.82
N LEU A 57 42.56 49.33 2.33
CA LEU A 57 41.20 49.32 2.84
C LEU A 57 41.22 48.95 4.32
N THR A 58 40.81 49.87 5.18
CA THR A 58 40.71 49.67 6.64
C THR A 58 39.27 49.94 7.08
N ALA A 59 38.83 49.19 8.08
CA ALA A 59 37.50 49.31 8.68
C ALA A 59 37.63 49.52 10.19
N SER A 60 36.70 50.28 10.78
CA SER A 60 36.61 50.43 12.24
C SER A 60 35.81 49.27 12.86
N VAL A 61 36.27 48.75 13.99
CA VAL A 61 35.49 47.82 14.82
C VAL A 61 34.31 48.59 15.43
N GLN A 62 33.09 48.11 15.20
CA GLN A 62 31.86 48.74 15.70
C GLN A 62 31.10 47.78 16.60
N ARG A 63 30.59 48.29 17.73
CA ARG A 63 29.67 47.58 18.62
C ARG A 63 28.25 47.65 18.06
N GLY A 64 27.53 46.53 18.02
CA GLY A 64 26.14 46.53 17.55
C GLY A 64 25.49 45.15 17.48
N VAL A 65 24.23 45.13 17.02
CA VAL A 65 23.40 43.91 16.95
C VAL A 65 23.79 43.05 15.74
N ILE A 66 24.35 41.86 15.95
CA ILE A 66 24.55 40.88 14.88
C ILE A 66 23.32 39.96 14.80
N GLN A 67 22.82 39.74 13.59
CA GLN A 67 21.67 38.89 13.30
C GLN A 67 22.11 37.89 12.23
N VAL A 68 21.99 36.60 12.55
CA VAL A 68 22.21 35.50 11.61
C VAL A 68 20.86 35.05 11.10
N SER A 69 20.60 35.27 9.82
CA SER A 69 19.38 34.83 9.15
C SER A 69 19.68 33.84 8.03
N VAL A 70 18.72 32.95 7.79
CA VAL A 70 18.73 31.95 6.72
C VAL A 70 17.62 32.29 5.75
N THR A 71 17.99 32.89 4.62
CA THR A 71 17.09 33.07 3.47
C THR A 71 17.08 31.81 2.62
N GLU A 72 15.89 31.28 2.35
CA GLU A 72 15.60 30.17 1.42
C GLU A 72 14.22 30.34 0.77
N ASP A 73 14.00 29.70 -0.37
CA ASP A 73 12.70 29.67 -1.06
C ASP A 73 11.75 28.61 -0.46
N GLY A 74 10.44 28.88 -0.53
CA GLY A 74 9.39 27.97 -0.12
C GLY A 74 8.10 28.09 -0.94
N GLU A 75 7.21 27.12 -0.74
CA GLU A 75 5.87 27.04 -1.34
C GLU A 75 4.81 27.12 -0.24
N VAL A 76 3.78 27.94 -0.45
CA VAL A 76 2.64 28.03 0.46
C VAL A 76 1.76 26.79 0.30
N GLU A 77 1.55 26.03 1.38
CA GLU A 77 0.64 24.89 1.42
C GLU A 77 -0.40 25.00 2.54
N SER A 78 -1.50 24.27 2.41
CA SER A 78 -2.44 24.09 3.52
C SER A 78 -1.88 23.04 4.48
N ALA A 79 -1.92 23.29 5.78
CA ALA A 79 -1.33 22.44 6.80
C ALA A 79 -1.94 21.03 6.89
N LYS A 80 -3.21 20.86 6.47
CA LYS A 80 -3.93 19.57 6.50
C LYS A 80 -4.87 19.43 5.28
N PRO A 81 -4.33 19.20 4.07
CA PRO A 81 -5.15 19.06 2.88
C PRO A 81 -5.93 17.75 2.94
N VAL A 82 -7.26 17.82 2.75
CA VAL A 82 -8.10 16.63 2.67
C VAL A 82 -8.13 16.14 1.23
N VAL A 83 -7.47 15.02 0.95
CA VAL A 83 -7.46 14.40 -0.39
C VAL A 83 -8.59 13.38 -0.49
N LEU A 84 -9.59 13.69 -1.30
CA LEU A 84 -10.70 12.81 -1.65
C LEU A 84 -10.27 11.85 -2.74
N LYS A 85 -10.53 10.56 -2.52
CA LYS A 85 -10.09 9.45 -3.37
C LYS A 85 -11.29 8.62 -3.81
N CYS A 86 -11.18 7.99 -4.97
CA CYS A 86 -12.12 6.94 -5.37
C CYS A 86 -12.04 5.77 -4.37
N MET A 87 -13.16 5.41 -3.75
CA MET A 87 -13.28 4.26 -2.84
C MET A 87 -14.17 3.14 -3.44
N VAL A 88 -14.42 3.22 -4.74
CA VAL A 88 -15.17 2.22 -5.50
C VAL A 88 -14.22 1.12 -6.00
N ALA A 89 -14.53 -0.12 -5.66
CA ALA A 89 -13.72 -1.29 -5.92
C ALA A 89 -13.58 -1.55 -7.43
N GLY A 90 -12.34 -1.64 -7.92
CA GLY A 90 -12.05 -1.77 -9.35
C GLY A 90 -12.13 -0.46 -10.16
N GLY A 91 -12.55 0.67 -9.54
CA GLY A 91 -12.68 1.96 -10.20
C GLY A 91 -14.01 2.18 -10.94
N ALA A 92 -14.23 3.42 -11.37
CA ALA A 92 -15.46 3.87 -12.01
C ALA A 92 -15.20 5.06 -12.95
N GLN A 93 -16.19 5.40 -13.79
CA GLN A 93 -16.15 6.61 -14.62
C GLN A 93 -16.74 7.80 -13.85
N ILE A 94 -16.14 8.99 -13.94
CA ILE A 94 -16.74 10.23 -13.44
C ILE A 94 -17.87 10.63 -14.39
N LEU A 95 -19.09 10.77 -13.86
CA LEU A 95 -20.25 11.28 -14.60
C LEU A 95 -20.37 12.79 -14.47
N GLU A 96 -20.22 13.31 -13.25
CA GLU A 96 -20.36 14.72 -12.89
C GLU A 96 -19.23 15.09 -11.91
N ILE A 97 -18.55 16.22 -12.12
CA ILE A 97 -17.61 16.78 -11.14
C ILE A 97 -17.77 18.31 -11.03
N VAL A 98 -17.83 18.80 -9.79
CA VAL A 98 -17.89 20.24 -9.51
C VAL A 98 -16.63 20.94 -10.02
N PRO A 99 -16.74 22.08 -10.74
CA PRO A 99 -15.59 22.78 -11.33
C PRO A 99 -14.43 23.09 -10.37
N ASP A 100 -13.22 23.12 -10.94
CA ASP A 100 -12.00 23.52 -10.25
C ASP A 100 -12.11 24.98 -9.76
N GLY A 101 -11.72 25.24 -8.52
CA GLY A 101 -11.85 26.56 -7.88
C GLY A 101 -13.20 26.84 -7.20
N THR A 102 -14.21 25.96 -7.30
CA THR A 102 -15.47 26.12 -6.55
C THR A 102 -15.23 26.11 -5.04
N ARG A 103 -15.84 27.06 -4.33
CA ARG A 103 -15.75 27.15 -2.86
C ARG A 103 -16.81 26.29 -2.19
N ILE A 104 -16.41 25.68 -1.08
CA ILE A 104 -17.26 24.88 -0.21
C ILE A 104 -17.52 25.69 1.06
N VAL A 105 -18.76 26.14 1.22
CA VAL A 105 -19.21 26.93 2.37
C VAL A 105 -19.87 26.06 3.44
N GLU A 106 -19.77 26.47 4.70
CA GLU A 106 -20.46 25.77 5.79
C GLU A 106 -21.98 25.79 5.60
N LYS A 107 -22.65 24.72 6.06
CA LYS A 107 -24.07 24.49 5.82
C LYS A 107 -24.93 25.56 6.53
N GLY A 108 -25.51 26.47 5.74
CA GLY A 108 -26.23 27.64 6.24
C GLY A 108 -25.49 28.97 6.10
N GLY A 109 -24.25 28.97 5.59
CA GLY A 109 -23.54 30.18 5.19
C GLY A 109 -24.19 30.87 3.98
N LYS A 110 -23.86 32.16 3.78
CA LYS A 110 -24.21 32.87 2.54
C LYS A 110 -23.29 32.39 1.42
N LYS A 111 -23.87 31.85 0.35
CA LYS A 111 -23.17 31.73 -0.94
C LYS A 111 -22.82 33.14 -1.44
N GLN A 112 -21.62 33.32 -1.98
CA GLN A 112 -21.24 34.52 -2.71
C GLN A 112 -21.54 34.35 -4.20
N ASP A 113 -21.28 33.16 -4.72
CA ASP A 113 -21.50 32.79 -6.12
C ASP A 113 -22.52 31.65 -6.24
N GLU A 114 -23.26 31.58 -7.36
CA GLU A 114 -24.25 30.50 -7.59
C GLU A 114 -23.59 29.10 -7.68
N SER A 115 -22.30 29.06 -8.04
CA SER A 115 -21.46 27.87 -8.12
C SER A 115 -20.95 27.37 -6.76
N ASP A 116 -21.13 28.12 -5.66
CA ASP A 116 -20.71 27.69 -4.31
C ASP A 116 -21.48 26.44 -3.86
N VAL A 117 -20.82 25.52 -3.16
CA VAL A 117 -21.37 24.23 -2.72
C VAL A 117 -21.38 24.15 -1.19
N PHE A 118 -22.36 23.49 -0.55
CA PHE A 118 -22.35 23.34 0.91
C PHE A 118 -21.59 22.09 1.38
N VAL A 119 -21.08 22.12 2.61
CA VAL A 119 -20.58 20.93 3.29
C VAL A 119 -21.69 19.86 3.35
N GLY A 120 -21.37 18.66 2.85
CA GLY A 120 -22.29 17.52 2.71
C GLY A 120 -22.96 17.39 1.33
N ASP A 121 -22.84 18.37 0.44
CA ASP A 121 -23.32 18.25 -0.95
C ASP A 121 -22.37 17.37 -1.78
N GLN A 122 -22.86 16.89 -2.93
CA GLN A 122 -22.12 16.08 -3.90
C GLN A 122 -21.04 16.91 -4.62
N LEU A 123 -19.79 16.45 -4.59
CA LEU A 123 -18.67 17.01 -5.35
C LEU A 123 -18.36 16.21 -6.62
N VAL A 124 -18.42 14.88 -6.52
CA VAL A 124 -18.16 13.96 -7.64
C VAL A 124 -19.18 12.84 -7.63
N LYS A 125 -19.73 12.53 -8.80
CA LYS A 125 -20.58 11.37 -9.03
C LYS A 125 -19.90 10.40 -9.96
N LEU A 126 -19.73 9.16 -9.50
CA LEU A 126 -19.19 8.06 -10.27
C LEU A 126 -20.34 7.22 -10.88
N ASP A 127 -20.07 6.51 -11.98
CA ASP A 127 -21.02 5.57 -12.60
C ASP A 127 -21.48 4.50 -11.59
N ASP A 128 -22.71 4.67 -11.11
CA ASP A 128 -23.36 3.79 -10.15
C ASP A 128 -24.18 2.68 -10.81
N SER A 129 -24.41 2.72 -12.12
CA SER A 129 -25.34 1.85 -12.86
C SER A 129 -25.13 0.37 -12.54
N LYS A 130 -23.89 -0.12 -12.67
CA LYS A 130 -23.53 -1.53 -12.42
C LYS A 130 -23.66 -1.93 -10.94
N ILE A 131 -23.41 -0.99 -10.04
CA ILE A 131 -23.46 -1.24 -8.59
C ILE A 131 -24.92 -1.22 -8.12
N LYS A 132 -25.75 -0.36 -8.70
CA LYS A 132 -27.19 -0.31 -8.49
C LYS A 132 -27.89 -1.58 -8.99
N ASP A 133 -27.59 -2.03 -10.22
CA ASP A 133 -28.08 -3.31 -10.73
C ASP A 133 -27.69 -4.48 -9.81
N ALA A 134 -26.45 -4.48 -9.30
CA ALA A 134 -25.99 -5.48 -8.35
C ALA A 134 -26.68 -5.38 -6.98
N LEU A 135 -26.99 -4.16 -6.52
CA LEU A 135 -27.71 -3.89 -5.28
C LEU A 135 -29.15 -4.41 -5.36
N ASP A 136 -29.86 -4.10 -6.44
CA ASP A 136 -31.24 -4.54 -6.66
C ASP A 136 -31.31 -6.08 -6.80
N GLN A 137 -30.38 -6.68 -7.55
CA GLN A 137 -30.24 -8.15 -7.60
C GLN A 137 -29.92 -8.76 -6.22
N GLN A 138 -29.11 -8.10 -5.41
CA GLN A 138 -28.76 -8.59 -4.07
C GLN A 138 -29.93 -8.44 -3.08
N GLN A 139 -30.75 -7.40 -3.20
CA GLN A 139 -32.01 -7.26 -2.45
C GLN A 139 -32.96 -8.43 -2.75
N ILE A 140 -33.13 -8.80 -4.03
CA ILE A 140 -33.95 -9.95 -4.44
C ILE A 140 -33.43 -11.26 -3.82
N LYS A 141 -32.10 -11.47 -3.78
CA LYS A 141 -31.51 -12.64 -3.10
C LYS A 141 -31.76 -12.65 -1.59
N VAL A 142 -31.63 -11.50 -0.93
CA VAL A 142 -31.95 -11.36 0.50
C VAL A 142 -33.43 -11.70 0.74
N GLY A 143 -34.36 -11.12 -0.02
CA GLY A 143 -35.79 -11.43 0.10
C GLY A 143 -36.12 -12.92 -0.13
N ASN A 144 -35.47 -13.55 -1.11
CA ASN A 144 -35.60 -14.99 -1.33
C ASN A 144 -35.04 -15.83 -0.16
N ALA A 145 -33.93 -15.40 0.46
CA ALA A 145 -33.38 -16.05 1.65
C ALA A 145 -34.25 -15.84 2.90
N GLU A 146 -34.90 -14.68 3.05
CA GLU A 146 -35.89 -14.42 4.10
C GLU A 146 -37.12 -15.30 3.94
N ASN A 147 -37.68 -15.37 2.73
CA ASN A 147 -38.80 -16.27 2.42
C ASN A 147 -38.45 -17.74 2.71
N ALA A 148 -37.23 -18.18 2.38
CA ALA A 148 -36.75 -19.53 2.68
C ALA A 148 -36.56 -19.80 4.19
N LEU A 149 -36.21 -18.78 4.99
CA LEU A 149 -36.18 -18.87 6.45
C LEU A 149 -37.58 -18.98 7.03
N ILE A 150 -38.52 -18.13 6.59
CA ILE A 150 -39.93 -18.14 7.03
C ILE A 150 -40.59 -19.51 6.77
N LEU A 151 -40.30 -20.14 5.62
CA LEU A 151 -40.78 -21.49 5.33
C LEU A 151 -40.18 -22.52 6.28
N ALA A 152 -38.86 -22.51 6.51
CA ALA A 152 -38.22 -23.44 7.45
C ALA A 152 -38.71 -23.25 8.90
N GLU A 153 -39.03 -22.02 9.32
CA GLU A 153 -39.62 -21.73 10.63
C GLU A 153 -41.05 -22.26 10.76
N LYS A 154 -41.83 -22.25 9.67
CA LYS A 154 -43.13 -22.93 9.61
C LYS A 154 -42.99 -24.45 9.67
N ASP A 155 -42.04 -25.04 8.94
CA ASP A 155 -41.79 -26.49 9.03
C ASP A 155 -41.39 -26.92 10.45
N LEU A 156 -40.56 -26.10 11.12
CA LEU A 156 -40.23 -26.29 12.52
C LEU A 156 -41.44 -26.17 13.46
N SER A 157 -42.35 -25.22 13.20
CA SER A 157 -43.55 -25.06 14.03
C SER A 157 -44.52 -26.24 13.84
N LEU A 158 -44.70 -26.72 12.60
CA LEU A 158 -45.48 -27.91 12.29
C LEU A 158 -44.92 -29.17 12.98
N ALA A 159 -43.62 -29.42 12.88
CA ALA A 159 -42.99 -30.56 13.56
C ALA A 159 -43.16 -30.52 15.10
N LYS A 160 -43.11 -29.32 15.71
CA LYS A 160 -43.38 -29.13 17.14
C LYS A 160 -44.86 -29.37 17.49
N ILE A 161 -45.78 -28.97 16.62
CA ILE A 161 -47.22 -29.24 16.79
C ILE A 161 -47.46 -30.75 16.79
N SER A 162 -46.87 -31.51 15.85
CA SER A 162 -47.03 -32.97 15.78
C SER A 162 -46.53 -33.71 17.03
N VAL A 163 -45.43 -33.26 17.67
CA VAL A 163 -44.99 -33.80 18.97
C VAL A 163 -46.07 -33.61 20.04
N ASN A 164 -46.62 -32.39 20.14
CA ASN A 164 -47.62 -32.04 21.14
C ASN A 164 -49.00 -32.68 20.88
N GLU A 165 -49.36 -32.85 19.60
CA GLU A 165 -50.55 -33.58 19.14
C GLU A 165 -50.46 -35.07 19.49
N TYR A 166 -49.31 -35.70 19.28
CA TYR A 166 -49.08 -37.09 19.71
C TYR A 166 -49.15 -37.22 21.23
N GLU A 167 -48.39 -36.39 21.96
CA GLU A 167 -48.24 -36.49 23.42
C GLU A 167 -49.54 -36.24 24.19
N LYS A 168 -50.40 -35.31 23.74
CA LYS A 168 -51.64 -34.91 24.44
C LYS A 168 -52.93 -35.38 23.78
N GLY A 169 -52.89 -35.72 22.49
CA GLY A 169 -54.04 -36.19 21.73
C GLY A 169 -54.00 -37.70 21.55
N THR A 170 -53.35 -38.17 20.49
CA THR A 170 -53.50 -39.56 20.03
C THR A 170 -52.98 -40.59 21.03
N PHE A 171 -51.82 -40.37 21.68
CA PHE A 171 -51.32 -41.28 22.71
C PHE A 171 -52.27 -41.40 23.91
N VAL A 172 -52.90 -40.30 24.33
CA VAL A 172 -53.85 -40.29 25.45
C VAL A 172 -55.12 -41.06 25.08
N GLN A 173 -55.62 -40.86 23.86
CA GLN A 173 -56.79 -41.58 23.34
C GLN A 173 -56.53 -43.09 23.19
N GLU A 174 -55.37 -43.48 22.65
CA GLU A 174 -54.95 -44.89 22.52
C GLU A 174 -54.78 -45.55 23.90
N LEU A 175 -54.13 -44.86 24.85
CA LEU A 175 -53.95 -45.35 26.21
C LEU A 175 -55.30 -45.55 26.93
N GLN A 176 -56.22 -44.61 26.82
CA GLN A 176 -57.58 -44.74 27.37
C GLN A 176 -58.35 -45.92 26.78
N GLY A 177 -58.18 -46.20 25.48
CA GLY A 177 -58.75 -47.39 24.84
C GLY A 177 -58.19 -48.69 25.41
N LEU A 178 -56.87 -48.79 25.58
CA LEU A 178 -56.23 -49.97 26.17
C LEU A 178 -56.51 -50.12 27.67
N ASP A 179 -56.60 -49.03 28.43
CA ASP A 179 -57.03 -49.04 29.84
C ASP A 179 -58.47 -49.59 29.96
N ALA A 180 -59.36 -49.22 29.05
CA ALA A 180 -60.72 -49.78 28.99
C ALA A 180 -60.72 -51.28 28.64
N GLU A 181 -59.93 -51.71 27.64
CA GLU A 181 -59.76 -53.15 27.32
C GLU A 181 -59.25 -53.96 28.52
N VAL A 182 -58.25 -53.45 29.25
CA VAL A 182 -57.71 -54.08 30.46
C VAL A 182 -58.77 -54.16 31.56
N THR A 183 -59.52 -53.08 31.78
CA THR A 183 -60.59 -53.03 32.80
C THR A 183 -61.69 -54.06 32.50
N ILE A 184 -62.14 -54.15 31.23
CA ILE A 184 -63.15 -55.13 30.80
C ILE A 184 -62.62 -56.56 30.97
N ALA A 185 -61.37 -56.84 30.57
CA ALA A 185 -60.77 -58.16 30.73
C ALA A 185 -60.58 -58.54 32.22
N MET A 186 -60.30 -57.57 33.08
CA MET A 186 -60.16 -57.75 34.53
C MET A 186 -61.49 -58.12 35.19
N GLU A 187 -62.57 -57.40 34.87
CA GLU A 187 -63.91 -57.74 35.39
C GLU A 187 -64.43 -59.08 34.81
N ASN A 188 -64.11 -59.42 33.55
CA ASN A 188 -64.40 -60.75 32.99
C ASN A 188 -63.68 -61.87 33.75
N LEU A 189 -62.38 -61.71 34.05
CA LEU A 189 -61.62 -62.66 34.87
C LEU A 189 -62.24 -62.81 36.27
N ARG A 190 -62.56 -61.69 36.93
CA ARG A 190 -63.20 -61.67 38.24
C ARG A 190 -64.55 -62.39 38.24
N GLY A 191 -65.34 -62.20 37.18
CA GLY A 191 -66.60 -62.93 36.96
C GLY A 191 -66.38 -64.44 36.85
N ALA A 192 -65.40 -64.87 36.03
CA ALA A 192 -65.04 -66.27 35.88
C ALA A 192 -64.52 -66.89 37.19
N GLU A 193 -63.70 -66.16 37.97
CA GLU A 193 -63.16 -66.62 39.25
C GLU A 193 -64.27 -66.82 40.29
N ASN A 194 -65.20 -65.87 40.42
CA ASN A 194 -66.36 -66.00 41.29
C ASN A 194 -67.24 -67.21 40.92
N GLN A 195 -67.45 -67.42 39.61
CA GLN A 195 -68.22 -68.56 39.10
C GLN A 195 -67.51 -69.89 39.40
N PHE A 196 -66.20 -69.99 39.13
CA PHE A 196 -65.41 -71.18 39.45
C PHE A 196 -65.40 -71.48 40.95
N GLU A 197 -65.29 -70.45 41.82
CA GLU A 197 -65.32 -70.64 43.27
C GLU A 197 -66.70 -71.18 43.74
N TYR A 198 -67.80 -70.67 43.16
CA TYR A 198 -69.14 -71.19 43.39
C TYR A 198 -69.29 -72.65 42.92
N THR A 199 -68.87 -72.95 41.69
CA THR A 199 -68.90 -74.30 41.11
C THR A 199 -68.05 -75.27 41.93
N GLN A 200 -66.89 -74.85 42.43
CA GLN A 200 -66.04 -75.65 43.33
C GLN A 200 -66.73 -75.95 44.67
N LYS A 201 -67.41 -74.95 45.27
CA LYS A 201 -68.20 -75.13 46.50
C LYS A 201 -69.37 -76.10 46.29
N MET A 202 -70.02 -76.09 45.12
CA MET A 202 -71.12 -77.00 44.79
C MET A 202 -70.66 -78.41 44.40
N PHE A 203 -69.52 -78.54 43.72
CA PHE A 203 -68.87 -79.83 43.43
C PHE A 203 -68.53 -80.58 44.73
N ARG A 204 -67.95 -79.90 45.74
CA ARG A 204 -67.69 -80.48 47.07
C ARG A 204 -68.95 -80.99 47.80
N LYS A 205 -70.12 -80.46 47.46
CA LYS A 205 -71.42 -80.89 47.99
C LYS A 205 -72.13 -81.96 47.14
N GLY A 206 -71.53 -82.36 46.00
CA GLY A 206 -72.09 -83.37 45.09
C GLY A 206 -73.15 -82.86 44.09
N PHE A 207 -73.38 -81.54 43.99
CA PHE A 207 -74.43 -80.98 43.12
C PHE A 207 -73.99 -80.71 41.66
N VAL A 208 -72.70 -80.90 41.33
CA VAL A 208 -72.11 -80.52 40.04
C VAL A 208 -71.18 -81.63 39.53
N THR A 209 -71.07 -81.79 38.21
CA THR A 209 -70.20 -82.79 37.58
C THR A 209 -68.74 -82.33 37.47
N LYS A 210 -67.80 -83.28 37.36
CA LYS A 210 -66.36 -82.96 37.16
C LYS A 210 -66.10 -82.20 35.86
N LEU A 211 -66.80 -82.55 34.78
CA LEU A 211 -66.72 -81.87 33.48
C LEU A 211 -67.06 -80.38 33.59
N GLN A 212 -68.06 -80.04 34.40
CA GLN A 212 -68.47 -78.65 34.60
C GLN A 212 -67.47 -77.86 35.45
N LEU A 213 -66.85 -78.49 36.46
CA LEU A 213 -65.75 -77.88 37.22
C LEU A 213 -64.52 -77.60 36.33
N GLU A 214 -64.15 -78.55 35.46
CA GLU A 214 -63.03 -78.41 34.53
C GLU A 214 -63.30 -77.34 33.46
N ALA A 215 -64.55 -77.20 33.01
CA ALA A 215 -64.96 -76.13 32.08
C ALA A 215 -64.85 -74.73 32.71
N ASP A 216 -65.32 -74.55 33.94
CA ASP A 216 -65.21 -73.27 34.65
C ASP A 216 -63.73 -72.94 35.01
N GLU A 217 -62.92 -73.95 35.37
CA GLU A 217 -61.48 -73.77 35.57
C GLU A 217 -60.78 -73.32 34.27
N PHE A 218 -61.17 -73.89 33.13
CA PHE A 218 -60.67 -73.48 31.82
C PHE A 218 -61.12 -72.06 31.44
N ALA A 219 -62.35 -71.66 31.81
CA ALA A 219 -62.83 -70.29 31.61
C ALA A 219 -61.97 -69.27 32.37
N VAL A 220 -61.63 -69.53 33.64
CA VAL A 220 -60.69 -68.69 34.42
C VAL A 220 -59.33 -68.59 33.73
N LYS A 221 -58.76 -69.73 33.30
CA LYS A 221 -57.47 -69.75 32.58
C LYS A 221 -57.52 -68.93 31.30
N ARG A 222 -58.62 -69.01 30.54
CA ARG A 222 -58.85 -68.23 29.32
C ARG A 222 -58.93 -66.74 29.63
N SER A 223 -59.79 -66.30 30.55
CA SER A 223 -59.92 -64.88 30.88
C SER A 223 -58.65 -64.29 31.48
N LYS A 224 -57.84 -65.10 32.18
CA LYS A 224 -56.52 -64.70 32.66
C LYS A 224 -55.52 -64.49 31.51
N LEU A 225 -55.55 -65.33 30.48
CA LEU A 225 -54.76 -65.13 29.27
C LEU A 225 -55.22 -63.88 28.51
N GLU A 226 -56.53 -63.66 28.36
CA GLU A 226 -57.11 -62.46 27.73
C GLU A 226 -56.68 -61.17 28.48
N LEU A 227 -56.76 -61.15 29.83
CA LEU A 227 -56.24 -60.04 30.63
C LEU A 227 -54.73 -59.82 30.41
N SER A 228 -53.93 -60.88 30.47
CA SER A 228 -52.48 -60.78 30.26
C SER A 228 -52.12 -60.27 28.85
N GLN A 229 -52.94 -60.57 27.85
CA GLN A 229 -52.79 -60.07 26.49
C GLN A 229 -53.08 -58.57 26.43
N SER A 230 -54.18 -58.10 27.02
CA SER A 230 -54.52 -56.66 27.09
C SER A 230 -53.50 -55.85 27.89
N GLU A 231 -53.02 -56.37 29.03
CA GLU A 231 -51.92 -55.75 29.78
C GLU A 231 -50.63 -55.67 28.96
N THR A 232 -50.33 -56.71 28.17
CA THR A 232 -49.13 -56.72 27.32
C THR A 232 -49.25 -55.69 26.20
N LYS A 233 -50.40 -55.57 25.53
CA LYS A 233 -50.66 -54.50 24.54
C LYS A 233 -50.38 -53.11 25.15
N ARG A 234 -50.93 -52.88 26.35
CA ARG A 234 -50.79 -51.62 27.10
C ARG A 234 -49.33 -51.31 27.45
N LYS A 235 -48.59 -52.30 27.98
CA LYS A 235 -47.15 -52.16 28.27
C LYS A 235 -46.35 -51.86 26.99
N VAL A 236 -46.64 -52.58 25.90
CA VAL A 236 -46.00 -52.30 24.59
C VAL A 236 -46.27 -50.87 24.11
N LEU A 237 -47.48 -50.34 24.32
CA LEU A 237 -47.81 -48.96 23.96
C LEU A 237 -46.99 -47.95 24.79
N VAL A 238 -47.01 -48.09 26.11
CA VAL A 238 -46.40 -47.13 27.05
C VAL A 238 -44.88 -47.17 27.01
N ASP A 239 -44.30 -48.37 27.05
CA ASP A 239 -42.86 -48.57 27.27
C ASP A 239 -42.07 -48.53 25.95
N PHE A 240 -42.68 -48.91 24.82
CA PHE A 240 -41.95 -49.04 23.53
C PHE A 240 -42.48 -48.12 22.42
N THR A 241 -43.78 -48.15 22.09
CA THR A 241 -44.26 -47.37 20.93
C THR A 241 -44.26 -45.87 21.22
N LYS A 242 -44.59 -45.46 22.44
CA LYS A 242 -44.55 -44.06 22.87
C LYS A 242 -43.14 -43.47 22.76
N GLU A 243 -42.14 -44.13 23.33
CA GLU A 243 -40.76 -43.65 23.30
C GLU A 243 -40.24 -43.58 21.86
N LYS A 244 -40.48 -44.63 21.07
CA LYS A 244 -40.10 -44.68 19.66
C LYS A 244 -40.72 -43.52 18.86
N MET A 245 -42.04 -43.34 18.93
CA MET A 245 -42.71 -42.28 18.17
C MET A 245 -42.33 -40.88 18.65
N LEU A 246 -42.15 -40.67 19.96
CA LEU A 246 -41.65 -39.39 20.46
C LEU A 246 -40.23 -39.10 19.98
N GLU A 247 -39.34 -40.08 19.91
CA GLU A 247 -37.98 -39.86 19.43
C GLU A 247 -37.90 -39.67 17.90
N ASP A 248 -38.76 -40.37 17.14
CA ASP A 248 -38.93 -40.14 15.69
C ASP A 248 -39.43 -38.69 15.43
N LEU A 249 -40.46 -38.23 16.16
CA LEU A 249 -40.99 -36.87 16.04
C LEU A 249 -40.00 -35.80 16.55
N ARG A 250 -39.27 -36.05 17.65
CA ARG A 250 -38.20 -35.17 18.14
C ARG A 250 -37.03 -35.08 17.16
N SER A 251 -36.71 -36.18 16.48
CA SER A 251 -35.71 -36.22 15.40
C SER A 251 -36.16 -35.38 14.20
N ALA A 252 -37.46 -35.38 13.85
CA ALA A 252 -38.01 -34.46 12.87
C ALA A 252 -37.90 -32.99 13.31
N VAL A 253 -38.24 -32.66 14.56
CA VAL A 253 -38.03 -31.30 15.12
C VAL A 253 -36.55 -30.89 15.08
N LYS A 254 -35.62 -31.77 15.46
CA LYS A 254 -34.18 -31.53 15.43
C LYS A 254 -33.67 -31.27 14.00
N THR A 255 -34.19 -32.03 13.04
CA THR A 255 -33.91 -31.82 11.61
C THR A 255 -34.41 -30.45 11.15
N ALA A 256 -35.65 -30.09 11.49
CA ALA A 256 -36.21 -28.77 11.17
C ALA A 256 -35.45 -27.61 11.84
N THR A 257 -35.02 -27.73 13.11
CA THR A 257 -34.20 -26.70 13.78
C THR A 257 -32.86 -26.50 13.07
N SER A 258 -32.25 -27.58 12.58
CA SER A 258 -31.02 -27.53 11.80
C SER A 258 -31.24 -26.83 10.46
N GLY A 259 -32.38 -27.11 9.81
CA GLY A 259 -32.83 -26.41 8.60
C GLY A 259 -33.00 -24.90 8.81
N VAL A 260 -33.72 -24.48 9.86
CA VAL A 260 -33.85 -23.05 10.23
C VAL A 260 -32.49 -22.41 10.43
N LYS A 261 -31.59 -23.04 11.21
CA LYS A 261 -30.24 -22.52 11.45
C LYS A 261 -29.42 -22.39 10.16
N GLN A 262 -29.56 -23.31 9.21
CA GLN A 262 -28.91 -23.25 7.91
C GLN A 262 -29.45 -22.08 7.07
N LYS A 263 -30.78 -21.90 7.00
CA LYS A 263 -31.40 -20.78 6.26
C LYS A 263 -31.09 -19.43 6.90
N GLN A 264 -31.08 -19.33 8.23
CA GLN A 264 -30.68 -18.14 8.97
C GLN A 264 -29.21 -17.77 8.69
N SER A 265 -28.34 -18.76 8.61
CA SER A 265 -26.92 -18.55 8.27
C SER A 265 -26.74 -18.07 6.82
N ALA A 266 -27.52 -18.63 5.87
CA ALA A 266 -27.54 -18.16 4.49
C ALA A 266 -28.03 -16.70 4.39
N LEU A 267 -29.13 -16.37 5.07
CA LEU A 267 -29.64 -14.99 5.14
C LEU A 267 -28.59 -14.00 5.69
N ALA A 268 -27.86 -14.38 6.74
CA ALA A 268 -26.81 -13.55 7.31
C ALA A 268 -25.63 -13.33 6.33
N LEU A 269 -25.33 -14.28 5.45
CA LEU A 269 -24.33 -14.11 4.39
C LEU A 269 -24.84 -13.17 3.28
N GLU A 270 -26.07 -13.35 2.82
CA GLU A 270 -26.66 -12.47 1.79
C GLU A 270 -26.80 -11.02 2.29
N LYS A 271 -27.11 -10.81 3.58
CA LYS A 271 -27.13 -9.47 4.21
C LYS A 271 -25.75 -8.83 4.24
N ARG A 272 -24.70 -9.54 4.67
CA ARG A 272 -23.32 -9.01 4.62
C ARG A 272 -22.86 -8.64 3.20
N SER A 273 -23.32 -9.38 2.18
CA SER A 273 -23.06 -9.06 0.78
C SER A 273 -23.82 -7.80 0.35
N LEU A 274 -25.08 -7.64 0.78
CA LEU A 274 -25.87 -6.42 0.58
C LEU A 274 -25.23 -5.20 1.26
N ASP A 275 -24.76 -5.34 2.50
CA ASP A 275 -24.08 -4.27 3.25
C ASP A 275 -22.86 -3.77 2.47
N ARG A 276 -22.01 -4.70 1.98
CA ARG A 276 -20.83 -4.37 1.17
C ARG A 276 -21.20 -3.64 -0.13
N ILE A 277 -22.22 -4.10 -0.85
CA ILE A 277 -22.67 -3.44 -2.09
C ILE A 277 -23.27 -2.06 -1.77
N THR A 278 -23.95 -1.92 -0.64
CA THR A 278 -24.51 -0.65 -0.17
C THR A 278 -23.43 0.36 0.23
N GLU A 279 -22.32 -0.10 0.84
CA GLU A 279 -21.12 0.72 1.07
C GLU A 279 -20.47 1.15 -0.25
N GLN A 280 -20.33 0.24 -1.21
CA GLN A 280 -19.82 0.57 -2.55
C GLN A 280 -20.71 1.59 -3.27
N PHE A 281 -22.03 1.46 -3.18
CA PHE A 281 -22.98 2.42 -3.74
C PHE A 281 -22.87 3.81 -3.08
N LYS A 282 -22.69 3.87 -1.76
CA LYS A 282 -22.40 5.14 -1.06
C LYS A 282 -21.07 5.75 -1.53
N ASN A 283 -20.05 4.94 -1.80
CA ASN A 283 -18.76 5.40 -2.29
C ASN A 283 -18.80 5.94 -3.74
N CYS A 284 -19.87 5.71 -4.51
CA CYS A 284 -20.05 6.32 -5.82
C CYS A 284 -20.30 7.83 -5.76
N VAL A 285 -20.80 8.34 -4.62
CA VAL A 285 -21.10 9.76 -4.42
C VAL A 285 -20.09 10.34 -3.42
N ILE A 286 -19.13 11.11 -3.93
CA ILE A 286 -18.13 11.78 -3.09
C ILE A 286 -18.69 13.13 -2.65
N VAL A 287 -18.94 13.27 -1.35
CA VAL A 287 -19.47 14.48 -0.73
C VAL A 287 -18.36 15.34 -0.11
N ALA A 288 -18.62 16.63 0.07
CA ALA A 288 -17.73 17.57 0.75
C ALA A 288 -17.69 17.32 2.28
N PRO A 289 -16.55 16.90 2.89
CA PRO A 289 -16.49 16.64 4.34
C PRO A 289 -16.21 17.89 5.18
N LYS A 290 -15.70 18.97 4.59
CA LYS A 290 -15.24 20.21 5.24
C LYS A 290 -15.36 21.40 4.29
N PRO A 291 -15.48 22.64 4.81
CA PRO A 291 -15.35 23.84 3.99
C PRO A 291 -13.92 23.98 3.45
N GLY A 292 -13.77 24.70 2.33
CA GLY A 292 -12.52 24.81 1.58
C GLY A 292 -12.76 25.19 0.12
N MET A 293 -11.88 24.78 -0.79
CA MET A 293 -12.04 24.95 -2.24
C MET A 293 -11.77 23.62 -2.94
N VAL A 294 -12.50 23.34 -4.00
CA VAL A 294 -12.25 22.19 -4.87
C VAL A 294 -10.99 22.47 -5.69
N VAL A 295 -9.97 21.63 -5.52
CA VAL A 295 -8.78 21.63 -6.40
C VAL A 295 -8.63 20.25 -7.03
N TYR A 296 -8.57 20.15 -8.36
CA TYR A 296 -8.40 18.86 -9.05
C TYR A 296 -7.01 18.27 -8.79
N HIS A 297 -6.96 16.99 -8.40
CA HIS A 297 -5.70 16.31 -8.03
C HIS A 297 -4.96 15.76 -9.26
N ASN A 298 -4.63 16.64 -10.21
CA ASN A 298 -3.95 16.29 -11.46
C ASN A 298 -2.44 16.08 -11.25
N GLU A 299 -2.05 14.93 -10.68
CA GLU A 299 -0.65 14.48 -10.65
C GLU A 299 -0.13 14.24 -12.07
N ARG A 300 0.63 15.22 -12.61
CA ARG A 300 1.43 15.03 -13.83
C ARG A 300 2.49 13.95 -13.59
N SER A 301 2.20 12.72 -14.02
CA SER A 301 3.15 11.62 -13.93
C SER A 301 4.43 11.97 -14.70
N ARG A 302 5.57 12.00 -14.00
CA ARG A 302 6.84 12.62 -14.46
C ARG A 302 7.53 11.92 -15.64
N TRP A 303 6.95 10.85 -16.18
CA TRP A 303 7.34 10.18 -17.42
C TRP A 303 6.22 10.29 -18.46
N GLY A 304 6.35 11.26 -19.37
CA GLY A 304 5.35 11.59 -20.39
C GLY A 304 5.17 10.54 -21.48
N ARG A 305 4.53 9.41 -21.14
CA ARG A 305 4.08 8.39 -22.12
C ARG A 305 2.76 7.71 -21.76
N SER A 306 2.31 7.80 -20.51
CA SER A 306 0.92 7.53 -20.18
C SER A 306 0.19 8.87 -20.20
N GLN A 307 -0.96 8.94 -20.88
CA GLN A 307 -1.99 9.89 -20.50
C GLN A 307 -2.44 9.48 -19.09
N SER A 308 -1.82 10.06 -18.07
CA SER A 308 -2.43 10.13 -16.74
C SER A 308 -3.75 10.86 -16.96
N ALA A 309 -4.86 10.10 -16.97
CA ALA A 309 -6.17 10.60 -17.36
C ALA A 309 -6.45 11.87 -16.56
N GLN A 310 -6.52 13.01 -17.27
CA GLN A 310 -6.82 14.29 -16.67
C GLN A 310 -8.19 14.16 -16.00
N ILE A 311 -8.29 14.60 -14.76
CA ILE A 311 -9.51 14.44 -13.97
C ILE A 311 -10.53 15.42 -14.52
N GLU A 312 -11.45 14.87 -15.31
CA GLU A 312 -12.46 15.58 -16.09
C GLU A 312 -13.75 14.74 -16.11
N GLU A 313 -14.87 15.37 -16.48
CA GLU A 313 -16.12 14.66 -16.72
C GLU A 313 -15.94 13.60 -17.82
N GLY A 314 -16.41 12.38 -17.56
CA GLY A 314 -16.19 11.22 -18.42
C GLY A 314 -14.85 10.49 -18.22
N ALA A 315 -13.93 10.97 -17.37
CA ALA A 315 -12.67 10.26 -17.12
C ALA A 315 -12.87 8.99 -16.25
N THR A 316 -12.11 7.92 -16.53
CA THR A 316 -12.11 6.69 -15.72
C THR A 316 -11.05 6.76 -14.61
N VAL A 317 -11.49 6.69 -13.36
CA VAL A 317 -10.63 6.67 -12.16
C VAL A 317 -10.50 5.27 -11.58
N ARG A 318 -9.31 4.94 -11.08
CA ARG A 318 -9.04 3.67 -10.38
C ARG A 318 -9.37 3.76 -8.89
N GLU A 319 -9.58 2.62 -8.25
CA GLU A 319 -9.66 2.51 -6.80
C GLU A 319 -8.42 3.16 -6.12
N HIS A 320 -8.66 3.90 -5.04
CA HIS A 320 -7.70 4.73 -4.30
C HIS A 320 -7.00 5.86 -5.09
N GLN A 321 -7.34 6.09 -6.37
CA GLN A 321 -6.88 7.27 -7.10
C GLN A 321 -7.47 8.54 -6.46
N ALA A 322 -6.61 9.53 -6.19
CA ALA A 322 -7.03 10.84 -5.74
C ALA A 322 -7.72 11.61 -6.87
N ILE A 323 -8.83 12.28 -6.55
CA ILE A 323 -9.66 13.01 -7.51
C ILE A 323 -9.66 14.50 -7.18
N VAL A 324 -9.98 14.84 -5.92
CA VAL A 324 -10.10 16.23 -5.46
C VAL A 324 -9.24 16.41 -4.20
N LYS A 325 -8.49 17.51 -4.14
CA LYS A 325 -7.79 18.00 -2.95
C LYS A 325 -8.57 19.20 -2.41
N LEU A 326 -8.91 19.16 -1.14
CA LEU A 326 -9.53 20.26 -0.41
C LEU A 326 -8.49 20.90 0.53
N PRO A 327 -7.79 21.97 0.12
CA PRO A 327 -7.01 22.79 1.03
C PRO A 327 -7.91 23.55 2.01
N ASP A 328 -7.44 23.65 3.25
CA ASP A 328 -8.00 24.48 4.32
C ASP A 328 -7.22 25.82 4.36
N PHE A 329 -7.88 26.91 3.99
CA PHE A 329 -7.30 28.26 3.97
C PHE A 329 -7.17 28.90 5.35
N THR A 330 -7.81 28.34 6.38
CA THR A 330 -7.69 28.86 7.76
C THR A 330 -6.34 28.53 8.41
N LYS A 331 -5.61 27.58 7.82
CA LYS A 331 -4.35 27.02 8.34
C LYS A 331 -3.36 26.83 7.20
N MET A 332 -2.85 27.95 6.71
CA MET A 332 -1.78 28.01 5.73
C MET A 332 -0.42 27.97 6.42
N GLN A 333 0.54 27.31 5.79
CA GLN A 333 1.94 27.21 6.21
C GLN A 333 2.83 27.34 4.98
N VAL A 334 4.07 27.78 5.16
CA VAL A 334 5.07 27.79 4.10
C VAL A 334 6.01 26.61 4.30
N LYS A 335 6.14 25.78 3.27
CA LYS A 335 7.10 24.68 3.21
C LYS A 335 8.36 25.18 2.52
N VAL A 336 9.43 25.36 3.29
CA VAL A 336 10.72 25.92 2.87
C VAL A 336 11.70 24.81 2.58
N SER A 337 12.41 24.87 1.44
CA SER A 337 13.46 23.91 1.08
C SER A 337 14.81 24.35 1.64
N VAL A 338 15.13 23.99 2.89
CA VAL A 338 16.39 24.42 3.53
C VAL A 338 17.55 23.50 3.13
N HIS A 339 18.65 24.07 2.64
CA HIS A 339 19.83 23.30 2.24
C HIS A 339 20.50 22.59 3.43
N GLU A 340 21.02 21.36 3.22
CA GLU A 340 21.69 20.53 4.25
C GLU A 340 22.77 21.26 5.07
N SER A 341 23.47 22.23 4.47
CA SER A 341 24.50 23.02 5.18
C SER A 341 23.94 24.05 6.16
N LYS A 342 22.71 24.53 5.94
CA LYS A 342 22.01 25.54 6.75
C LYS A 342 21.00 24.91 7.72
N VAL A 343 20.44 23.73 7.42
CA VAL A 343 19.40 23.12 8.26
C VAL A 343 19.85 22.84 9.71
N GLN A 344 21.15 22.65 9.94
CA GLN A 344 21.72 22.47 11.29
C GLN A 344 21.64 23.72 12.17
N GLN A 345 21.49 24.91 11.55
CA GLN A 345 21.41 26.20 12.24
C GLN A 345 19.96 26.52 12.66
N VAL A 346 18.97 25.99 11.96
CA VAL A 346 17.55 26.30 12.20
C VAL A 346 16.98 25.45 13.34
N ALA A 347 16.29 26.08 14.28
CA ALA A 347 15.61 25.40 15.39
C ALA A 347 14.08 25.56 15.29
N ILE A 348 13.36 24.60 15.91
CA ILE A 348 11.91 24.70 16.09
C ILE A 348 11.62 25.82 17.09
N GLY A 349 10.72 26.74 16.73
CA GLY A 349 10.39 27.94 17.48
C GLY A 349 11.03 29.23 16.96
N ASP A 350 11.91 29.13 15.96
CA ASP A 350 12.58 30.30 15.39
C ASP A 350 11.59 31.20 14.64
N ARG A 351 11.79 32.52 14.75
CA ARG A 351 10.98 33.52 14.05
C ARG A 351 11.37 33.57 12.58
N ALA A 352 10.40 33.82 11.73
CA ALA A 352 10.63 33.97 10.29
C ALA A 352 9.81 35.11 9.72
N SER A 353 10.41 35.84 8.79
CA SER A 353 9.76 36.83 7.92
C SER A 353 9.46 36.19 6.57
N LEU A 354 8.23 36.34 6.10
CA LEU A 354 7.67 35.66 4.92
C LEU A 354 7.25 36.69 3.87
N THR A 355 7.94 36.71 2.73
CA THR A 355 7.59 37.56 1.57
C THR A 355 6.93 36.70 0.50
N ILE A 356 5.60 36.79 0.37
CA ILE A 356 4.82 35.92 -0.53
C ILE A 356 4.49 36.66 -1.82
N GLN A 357 4.69 36.01 -2.97
CA GLN A 357 4.42 36.63 -4.27
C GLN A 357 2.94 37.07 -4.40
N GLY A 358 2.73 38.36 -4.62
CA GLY A 358 1.41 39.00 -4.67
C GLY A 358 1.05 39.83 -3.43
N TYR A 359 1.82 39.76 -2.35
CA TYR A 359 1.69 40.58 -1.15
C TYR A 359 2.95 41.45 -0.96
N ASN A 360 2.74 42.76 -0.71
CA ASN A 360 3.84 43.72 -0.54
C ASN A 360 4.32 43.85 0.92
N GLU A 361 3.59 43.31 1.88
CA GLU A 361 3.89 43.39 3.31
C GLU A 361 4.50 42.05 3.79
N PRO A 362 5.62 42.06 4.52
CA PRO A 362 6.21 40.84 5.06
C PRO A 362 5.33 40.28 6.18
N LEU A 363 4.92 39.01 6.05
CA LEU A 363 4.14 38.32 7.07
C LEU A 363 5.06 37.70 8.11
N SER A 364 4.62 37.66 9.36
CA SER A 364 5.37 36.98 10.43
C SER A 364 4.97 35.50 10.54
N GLY A 365 5.95 34.67 10.86
CA GLY A 365 5.77 33.24 11.08
C GLY A 365 6.72 32.66 12.12
N ILE A 366 6.53 31.36 12.40
CA ILE A 366 7.33 30.58 13.35
C ILE A 366 7.63 29.21 12.74
N VAL A 367 8.87 28.73 12.84
CA VAL A 367 9.26 27.36 12.48
C VAL A 367 8.59 26.35 13.41
N VAL A 368 7.74 25.47 12.88
CA VAL A 368 6.99 24.47 13.67
C VAL A 368 7.59 23.06 13.55
N GLU A 369 8.09 22.69 12.38
CA GLU A 369 8.61 21.36 12.11
C GLU A 369 9.77 21.42 11.10
N ILE A 370 10.77 20.56 11.30
CA ILE A 370 11.90 20.37 10.38
C ILE A 370 11.92 18.88 10.02
N ALA A 371 11.84 18.56 8.74
CA ALA A 371 11.82 17.18 8.28
C ALA A 371 13.12 16.45 8.66
N ASN A 372 12.99 15.23 9.18
CA ASN A 372 14.15 14.39 9.54
C ASN A 372 14.75 13.62 8.34
N GLN A 373 14.12 13.72 7.16
CA GLN A 373 14.57 13.13 5.91
C GLN A 373 14.62 14.23 4.85
N PRO A 374 15.66 14.25 3.99
CA PRO A 374 15.71 15.17 2.88
C PRO A 374 14.61 14.84 1.88
N GLU A 375 14.02 15.87 1.28
CA GLU A 375 13.04 15.68 0.22
C GLU A 375 13.74 15.12 -1.04
N GLN A 376 13.04 14.27 -1.79
CA GLN A 376 13.57 13.72 -3.03
C GLN A 376 13.51 14.78 -4.14
N ALA A 377 14.52 15.66 -4.16
CA ALA A 377 14.81 16.51 -5.31
C ALA A 377 14.84 15.67 -6.59
N SER A 378 14.40 16.27 -7.70
CA SER A 378 14.19 15.59 -8.98
C SER A 378 15.43 14.79 -9.41
N TRP A 379 15.25 13.66 -10.10
CA TRP A 379 16.32 12.72 -10.46
C TRP A 379 17.53 13.32 -11.23
N TYR A 380 17.37 14.52 -11.81
CA TYR A 380 18.44 15.33 -12.42
C TYR A 380 19.29 16.15 -11.44
N GLN A 381 18.80 16.41 -10.22
CA GLN A 381 19.39 17.26 -9.18
C GLN A 381 19.86 16.47 -7.95
N ALA A 382 20.14 15.17 -8.10
CA ALA A 382 20.49 14.22 -7.03
C ALA A 382 21.77 14.52 -6.21
N LYS A 383 22.36 15.72 -6.34
CA LYS A 383 23.55 16.17 -5.62
C LYS A 383 23.24 17.16 -4.49
N VAL A 384 22.07 17.81 -4.50
CA VAL A 384 21.64 18.79 -3.49
C VAL A 384 20.62 18.11 -2.57
N LYS A 385 20.84 18.18 -1.26
CA LYS A 385 19.88 17.70 -0.26
C LYS A 385 19.19 18.90 0.39
N GLU A 386 17.89 18.98 0.18
CA GLU A 386 17.00 19.96 0.81
C GLU A 386 16.16 19.26 1.87
N TYR A 387 15.95 19.93 3.00
CA TYR A 387 15.15 19.46 4.11
C TYR A 387 13.94 20.38 4.25
N ALA A 388 12.75 19.82 4.07
CA ALA A 388 11.50 20.57 4.18
C ALA A 388 11.33 21.11 5.61
N THR A 389 11.26 22.42 5.74
CA THR A 389 11.05 23.14 7.00
C THR A 389 9.69 23.82 6.94
N ILE A 390 8.82 23.51 7.88
CA ILE A 390 7.43 24.01 7.92
C ILE A 390 7.37 25.25 8.81
N VAL A 391 7.05 26.39 8.20
CA VAL A 391 6.85 27.68 8.87
C VAL A 391 5.35 27.98 8.91
N LYS A 392 4.80 28.10 10.11
CA LYS A 392 3.40 28.52 10.30
C LYS A 392 3.31 30.03 10.13
N ILE A 393 2.31 30.49 9.38
CA ILE A 393 1.95 31.91 9.24
C ILE A 393 1.10 32.32 10.46
N ASP A 394 1.41 33.45 11.10
CA ASP A 394 0.65 33.92 12.26
C ASP A 394 -0.64 34.66 11.86
N GLU A 395 -0.57 35.57 10.88
CA GLU A 395 -1.75 36.25 10.30
C GLU A 395 -1.86 35.95 8.81
N ILE A 396 -2.99 35.37 8.38
CA ILE A 396 -3.22 34.95 6.99
C ILE A 396 -4.11 36.00 6.30
N PRO A 397 -3.59 36.78 5.34
CA PRO A 397 -4.40 37.73 4.58
C PRO A 397 -5.38 37.01 3.64
N PRO A 398 -6.56 37.60 3.38
CA PRO A 398 -7.51 37.04 2.42
C PRO A 398 -6.93 37.02 1.00
N GLY A 399 -7.26 35.99 0.23
CA GLY A 399 -6.79 35.80 -1.16
C GLY A 399 -5.57 34.89 -1.32
N MET A 400 -4.96 34.40 -0.22
CA MET A 400 -3.84 33.47 -0.28
C MET A 400 -4.28 32.12 -0.87
N VAL A 401 -3.54 31.62 -1.87
CA VAL A 401 -3.80 30.35 -2.55
C VAL A 401 -2.63 29.38 -2.32
N PRO A 402 -2.87 28.09 -2.03
CA PRO A 402 -1.80 27.08 -2.02
C PRO A 402 -1.09 27.00 -3.37
N GLY A 403 0.23 26.86 -3.37
CA GLY A 403 1.09 26.86 -4.56
C GLY A 403 1.70 28.22 -4.90
N MET A 404 1.45 29.27 -4.11
CA MET A 404 2.20 30.53 -4.20
C MET A 404 3.65 30.33 -3.73
N SER A 405 4.62 30.91 -4.45
CA SER A 405 6.01 30.98 -3.98
C SER A 405 6.18 32.03 -2.89
N ALA A 406 7.03 31.72 -1.91
CA ALA A 406 7.37 32.58 -0.78
C ALA A 406 8.88 32.59 -0.56
N GLU A 407 9.47 33.78 -0.42
CA GLU A 407 10.83 33.93 0.11
C GLU A 407 10.75 33.96 1.64
N VAL A 408 11.56 33.14 2.32
CA VAL A 408 11.51 33.01 3.78
C VAL A 408 12.86 33.33 4.38
N VAL A 409 12.88 34.34 5.24
CA VAL A 409 14.05 34.73 6.05
C VAL A 409 13.82 34.23 7.46
N ILE A 410 14.52 33.17 7.86
CA ILE A 410 14.46 32.61 9.22
C ILE A 410 15.52 33.28 10.09
N ASP A 411 15.10 33.89 11.20
CA ASP A 411 15.98 34.52 12.18
C ASP A 411 16.49 33.47 13.17
N VAL A 412 17.73 33.04 12.95
CA VAL A 412 18.36 31.97 13.73
C VAL A 412 18.89 32.49 15.06
N GLU A 413 19.70 33.54 15.04
CA GLU A 413 20.34 34.05 16.25
C GLU A 413 20.57 35.56 16.14
N GLU A 414 20.01 36.31 17.08
CA GLU A 414 20.27 37.74 17.25
C GLU A 414 21.05 37.95 18.55
N ARG A 415 22.18 38.65 18.48
CA ARG A 415 22.90 39.12 19.67
C ARG A 415 23.10 40.62 19.61
N SER A 416 22.55 41.31 20.59
CA SER A 416 22.85 42.69 20.88
C SER A 416 24.19 42.85 21.60
N ASP A 417 24.78 44.03 21.48
CA ASP A 417 25.96 44.46 22.24
C ASP A 417 27.28 43.69 21.97
N VAL A 418 27.52 43.32 20.71
CA VAL A 418 28.71 42.54 20.27
C VAL A 418 29.64 43.38 19.40
N LEU A 419 30.97 43.14 19.49
CA LEU A 419 31.96 43.73 18.59
C LEU A 419 31.90 43.04 17.21
N LYS A 420 31.59 43.83 16.18
CA LYS A 420 31.56 43.38 14.78
C LYS A 420 32.84 43.75 14.06
N LEU A 421 33.39 42.78 13.35
CA LEU A 421 34.46 42.96 12.38
C LEU A 421 33.96 42.53 11.00
N PRO A 422 34.37 43.16 9.89
CA PRO A 422 34.12 42.60 8.56
C PRO A 422 34.78 41.22 8.43
N VAL A 423 34.09 40.25 7.81
CA VAL A 423 34.62 38.88 7.63
C VAL A 423 35.96 38.89 6.88
N GLU A 424 36.12 39.79 5.91
CA GLU A 424 37.36 40.00 5.14
C GLU A 424 38.57 40.45 5.99
N SER A 425 38.37 40.95 7.20
CA SER A 425 39.44 41.36 8.12
C SER A 425 40.00 40.22 8.97
N VAL A 426 39.31 39.06 9.01
CA VAL A 426 39.63 37.96 9.93
C VAL A 426 40.18 36.76 9.16
N ILE A 427 41.30 36.21 9.63
CA ILE A 427 41.93 35.04 9.05
C ILE A 427 42.01 33.93 10.10
N GLU A 428 41.51 32.75 9.75
CA GLU A 428 41.69 31.52 10.52
C GLU A 428 43.07 30.90 10.20
N ILE A 429 43.89 30.70 11.23
CA ILE A 429 45.21 30.04 11.14
C ILE A 429 45.27 29.00 12.28
N GLY A 430 45.46 27.73 11.93
CA GLY A 430 45.57 26.64 12.92
C GLY A 430 44.30 26.37 13.76
N GLY A 431 43.14 26.94 13.40
CA GLY A 431 41.90 26.88 14.20
C GLY A 431 41.73 28.02 15.21
N ALA A 432 42.63 29.01 15.20
CA ALA A 432 42.50 30.28 15.91
C ALA A 432 42.28 31.43 14.91
N PHE A 433 41.55 32.45 15.32
CA PHE A 433 41.22 33.60 14.48
C PHE A 433 42.15 34.76 14.79
N PHE A 434 42.58 35.48 13.76
CA PHE A 434 43.48 36.63 13.88
C PHE A 434 43.01 37.78 13.00
N ALA A 435 43.21 39.00 13.48
CA ALA A 435 43.09 40.23 12.70
C ALA A 435 44.32 41.11 12.90
N TRP A 436 44.56 42.01 11.94
CA TRP A 436 45.63 42.99 12.01
C TRP A 436 45.06 44.37 12.22
N THR A 437 45.46 45.04 13.30
CA THR A 437 45.11 46.43 13.56
C THR A 437 46.20 47.36 13.04
N SER A 438 45.79 48.46 12.39
CA SER A 438 46.68 49.48 11.84
C SER A 438 46.90 50.59 12.87
N GLY A 439 48.02 50.53 13.59
CA GLY A 439 48.43 51.56 14.55
C GLY A 439 49.43 52.56 13.97
N THR A 440 49.77 53.61 14.72
CA THR A 440 50.74 54.67 14.35
C THR A 440 52.20 54.20 14.21
N GLY A 441 52.47 52.89 14.32
CA GLY A 441 53.80 52.29 14.21
C GLY A 441 53.86 50.96 13.43
N GLY A 442 52.77 50.54 12.76
CA GLY A 442 52.74 49.31 11.96
C GLY A 442 51.47 48.47 12.16
N TYR A 443 51.50 47.24 11.63
CA TYR A 443 50.42 46.26 11.78
C TYR A 443 50.70 45.34 12.96
N GLU A 444 49.82 45.37 13.96
CA GLU A 444 49.90 44.44 15.09
C GLU A 444 48.95 43.26 14.87
N LYS A 445 49.47 42.04 15.02
CA LYS A 445 48.68 40.80 14.95
C LYS A 445 47.96 40.58 16.27
N LYS A 446 46.64 40.82 16.32
CA LYS A 446 45.80 40.48 17.46
C LYS A 446 45.15 39.11 17.26
N GLN A 447 45.17 38.27 18.30
CA GLN A 447 44.38 37.04 18.34
C GLN A 447 42.95 37.39 18.76
N LEU A 448 41.97 36.81 18.09
CA LEU A 448 40.56 37.05 18.34
C LEU A 448 39.90 35.82 18.98
N GLU A 449 39.15 36.06 20.04
CA GLU A 449 38.17 35.09 20.53
C GLU A 449 36.82 35.37 19.87
N VAL A 450 36.44 34.50 18.95
CA VAL A 450 35.19 34.64 18.20
C VAL A 450 34.01 34.04 18.98
N ILE A 451 32.87 34.70 18.93
CA ILE A 451 31.65 34.20 19.57
C ILE A 451 31.14 33.01 18.77
N LYS A 452 30.84 31.90 19.45
CA LYS A 452 30.21 30.72 18.86
C LYS A 452 28.72 30.74 19.12
N SER A 453 27.95 30.23 18.17
CA SER A 453 26.50 30.06 18.32
C SER A 453 26.19 29.19 19.56
N GLU A 454 25.19 29.61 20.33
CA GLU A 454 24.70 28.87 21.49
C GLU A 454 23.79 27.69 21.09
N LYS A 455 23.27 27.69 19.85
CA LYS A 455 22.39 26.65 19.30
C LYS A 455 23.14 25.42 18.79
N GLY A 456 23.94 24.79 19.65
CA GLY A 456 24.45 23.41 19.48
C GLY A 456 25.48 23.15 18.35
N ASP A 457 25.54 24.00 17.32
CA ASP A 457 26.33 23.79 16.10
C ASP A 457 27.82 24.17 16.29
N ALA A 458 28.15 24.88 17.38
CA ALA A 458 29.49 25.37 17.75
C ALA A 458 30.24 26.19 16.67
N ARG A 459 29.54 26.56 15.59
CA ARG A 459 30.02 27.43 14.51
C ARG A 459 30.18 28.86 15.02
N VAL A 460 31.04 29.61 14.33
CA VAL A 460 31.25 31.03 14.62
C VAL A 460 30.01 31.82 14.23
N LEU A 461 29.65 32.81 15.07
CA LEU A 461 28.54 33.72 14.81
C LEU A 461 28.95 34.73 13.73
N THR A 462 28.63 34.40 12.49
CA THR A 462 28.93 35.20 11.29
C THR A 462 27.67 35.50 10.49
N ASP A 463 27.44 36.77 10.20
CA ASP A 463 26.62 37.21 9.08
C ASP A 463 27.49 37.20 7.79
N SER A 464 26.82 37.27 6.64
CA SER A 464 27.38 37.46 5.29
C SER A 464 28.47 38.53 5.18
N LYS A 465 28.44 39.57 6.03
CA LYS A 465 29.40 40.69 6.02
C LYS A 465 30.23 40.81 7.28
N PHE A 466 29.72 40.39 8.44
CA PHE A 466 30.34 40.64 9.74
C PHE A 466 30.49 39.38 10.60
N ILE A 467 31.60 39.31 11.33
CA ILE A 467 31.90 38.28 12.34
C ILE A 467 31.86 38.89 13.74
N ALA A 468 31.27 38.15 14.68
CA ALA A 468 31.16 38.53 16.08
C ALA A 468 32.36 38.06 16.91
N VAL A 469 32.91 38.99 17.70
CA VAL A 469 34.11 38.77 18.53
C VAL A 469 33.81 39.17 19.98
N SER A 470 34.26 38.35 20.94
CA SER A 470 34.14 38.60 22.38
C SER A 470 35.38 39.29 22.96
N ASP A 471 36.58 38.92 22.50
CA ASP A 471 37.85 39.50 22.98
C ASP A 471 38.91 39.56 21.87
N GLY A 472 39.88 40.45 22.04
CA GLY A 472 41.03 40.64 21.14
C GLY A 472 41.08 41.98 20.39
N VAL A 473 40.00 42.78 20.39
CA VAL A 473 39.94 44.13 19.80
C VAL A 473 39.07 45.06 20.64
N GLN A 474 39.32 46.36 20.56
CA GLN A 474 38.51 47.39 21.22
C GLN A 474 37.58 48.10 20.23
N GLU A 475 36.54 48.74 20.74
CA GLU A 475 35.62 49.53 19.94
C GLU A 475 36.34 50.75 19.34
N ASN A 476 36.16 50.96 18.03
CA ASN A 476 36.92 51.90 17.18
C ASN A 476 38.38 51.50 16.84
N ASP A 477 38.85 50.28 17.17
CA ASP A 477 40.11 49.77 16.60
C ASP A 477 40.02 49.77 15.06
N VAL A 478 41.09 50.18 14.38
CA VAL A 478 41.16 50.19 12.90
C VAL A 478 41.78 48.88 12.42
N VAL A 479 40.97 48.00 11.82
CA VAL A 479 41.38 46.70 11.29
C VAL A 479 41.59 46.74 9.78
N VAL A 480 42.54 45.96 9.28
CA VAL A 480 42.87 45.86 7.85
C VAL A 480 41.92 44.88 7.15
N LEU A 481 41.30 45.30 6.04
CA LEU A 481 40.53 44.42 5.15
C LEU A 481 41.49 43.64 4.24
N ASN A 482 41.21 42.36 4.02
CA ASN A 482 42.03 41.41 3.25
C ASN A 482 43.53 41.40 3.67
N PRO A 483 43.88 41.01 4.92
CA PRO A 483 45.27 41.00 5.38
C PRO A 483 46.20 40.08 4.57
N ARG A 484 45.64 39.12 3.80
CA ARG A 484 46.37 38.20 2.91
C ARG A 484 47.24 38.89 1.87
N ASP A 485 46.81 40.06 1.39
CA ASP A 485 47.54 40.83 0.38
C ASP A 485 48.13 42.13 0.95
N ALA A 486 47.53 42.70 1.99
CA ALA A 486 47.99 43.96 2.59
C ALA A 486 49.18 43.83 3.56
N VAL A 487 49.45 42.63 4.10
CA VAL A 487 50.49 42.39 5.14
C VAL A 487 51.41 41.22 4.74
N VAL A 488 52.69 41.51 4.51
CA VAL A 488 53.69 40.51 4.08
C VAL A 488 53.87 39.39 5.11
N GLU A 489 53.84 39.72 6.41
CA GLU A 489 53.93 38.74 7.50
C GLU A 489 52.73 37.78 7.53
N ALA A 490 51.52 38.27 7.27
CA ALA A 490 50.33 37.44 7.16
C ALA A 490 50.48 36.45 6.00
N LYS A 491 50.92 36.94 4.83
CA LYS A 491 51.15 36.13 3.63
C LYS A 491 52.17 35.01 3.86
N THR A 492 53.29 35.29 4.55
CA THR A 492 54.30 34.28 4.88
C THR A 492 53.82 33.26 5.91
N LEU A 493 53.07 33.68 6.93
CA LEU A 493 52.52 32.76 7.94
C LEU A 493 51.46 31.83 7.35
N ILE A 494 50.60 32.35 6.47
CA ILE A 494 49.55 31.57 5.80
C ILE A 494 50.17 30.53 4.85
N LEU A 495 51.18 30.92 4.05
CA LEU A 495 51.89 29.97 3.18
C LEU A 495 52.61 28.87 3.98
N ALA A 496 53.21 29.20 5.12
CA ALA A 496 53.83 28.21 6.01
C ALA A 496 52.79 27.26 6.65
N GLU A 497 51.63 27.77 7.06
CA GLU A 497 50.52 26.99 7.61
C GLU A 497 49.89 26.08 6.54
N GLU A 498 49.69 26.60 5.31
CA GLU A 498 49.18 25.84 4.16
C GLU A 498 50.16 24.74 3.74
N GLU A 499 51.47 25.01 3.73
CA GLU A 499 52.49 23.97 3.55
C GLU A 499 52.43 22.91 4.65
N LEU A 500 52.26 23.30 5.92
CA LEU A 500 52.14 22.37 7.04
C LEU A 500 50.84 21.54 6.97
N GLN A 501 49.74 22.12 6.51
CA GLN A 501 48.49 21.39 6.27
C GLN A 501 48.57 20.48 5.04
N ALA A 502 49.25 20.90 3.97
CA ALA A 502 49.54 20.06 2.81
C ALA A 502 50.47 18.89 3.17
N LYS A 503 51.48 19.13 4.03
CA LYS A 503 52.34 18.10 4.62
C LYS A 503 51.55 17.16 5.54
N LYS A 504 50.59 17.65 6.35
CA LYS A 504 49.70 16.81 7.17
C LYS A 504 48.70 15.98 6.33
N LYS A 505 48.07 16.56 5.29
CA LYS A 505 47.16 15.85 4.39
C LYS A 505 47.91 14.79 3.55
N SER A 506 49.09 15.12 3.02
CA SER A 506 49.94 14.14 2.34
C SER A 506 50.51 13.08 3.27
N SER A 507 50.83 13.39 4.54
CA SER A 507 51.24 12.39 5.53
C SER A 507 50.09 11.48 5.95
N ALA A 508 48.84 11.97 5.99
CA ALA A 508 47.66 11.13 6.25
C ALA A 508 47.37 10.16 5.08
N VAL A 509 47.55 10.62 3.83
CA VAL A 509 47.49 9.76 2.64
C VAL A 509 48.66 8.75 2.64
N ALA A 510 49.86 9.16 3.02
CA ALA A 510 51.04 8.29 3.12
C ALA A 510 50.96 7.27 4.27
N ALA A 511 50.34 7.62 5.40
CA ALA A 511 50.07 6.70 6.51
C ALA A 511 49.10 5.59 6.09
N LYS A 512 48.07 5.93 5.29
CA LYS A 512 47.15 4.96 4.69
C LYS A 512 47.79 4.10 3.58
N ALA A 513 48.99 4.47 3.12
CA ALA A 513 49.77 3.75 2.11
C ALA A 513 50.92 2.88 2.67
N LYS A 514 51.12 2.86 4.01
CA LYS A 514 52.22 2.10 4.66
C LYS A 514 51.79 0.90 5.51
N THR A 515 50.59 0.37 5.29
CA THR A 515 50.22 -1.00 5.71
C THR A 515 49.85 -1.85 4.49
N GLY A 516 50.87 -2.22 3.72
CA GLY A 516 50.77 -3.14 2.59
C GLY A 516 52.11 -3.81 2.34
N ALA A 517 52.23 -5.09 2.72
CA ALA A 517 53.39 -5.94 2.41
C ALA A 517 52.99 -7.01 1.37
N PRO A 518 53.91 -7.47 0.51
CA PRO A 518 53.55 -8.07 -0.78
C PRO A 518 53.52 -9.60 -0.79
N GLY A 519 52.85 -10.18 -1.80
CA GLY A 519 52.91 -11.61 -2.11
C GLY A 519 52.11 -11.95 -3.37
N ALA A 520 52.76 -12.55 -4.38
CA ALA A 520 52.22 -12.70 -5.73
C ALA A 520 51.73 -14.12 -6.06
N GLY A 521 50.90 -14.22 -7.11
CA GLY A 521 51.22 -15.07 -8.26
C GLY A 521 51.06 -16.60 -8.17
N ALA A 522 49.98 -17.07 -8.82
CA ALA A 522 49.96 -18.26 -9.69
C ALA A 522 50.13 -19.70 -9.12
N ALA A 523 48.97 -20.39 -9.09
CA ALA A 523 48.71 -21.66 -9.78
C ALA A 523 49.16 -23.03 -9.18
N LYS A 524 48.13 -23.88 -8.98
CA LYS A 524 48.09 -25.35 -9.03
C LYS A 524 48.94 -26.17 -8.04
N GLY A 525 48.25 -26.75 -7.05
CA GLY A 525 48.72 -27.91 -6.28
C GLY A 525 47.58 -28.53 -5.48
N ALA A 526 47.32 -29.83 -5.66
CA ALA A 526 46.29 -30.55 -4.92
C ALA A 526 46.72 -30.78 -3.45
N ARG A 527 45.76 -30.76 -2.50
CA ARG A 527 46.01 -31.11 -1.09
C ARG A 527 45.35 -32.44 -0.71
N LYS A 528 46.13 -33.35 -0.12
CA LYS A 528 45.63 -34.58 0.52
C LYS A 528 46.20 -34.74 1.95
N LYS A 529 45.31 -34.52 2.93
CA LYS A 529 45.22 -35.11 4.29
C LYS A 529 46.39 -34.98 5.30
N THR A 530 45.98 -35.29 6.54
CA THR A 530 46.69 -35.56 7.81
C THR A 530 47.27 -34.35 8.56
N GLY A 531 47.13 -34.23 9.90
CA GLY A 531 46.43 -35.09 10.88
C GLY A 531 46.14 -34.39 12.23
N ARG A 532 45.31 -35.02 13.07
CA ARG A 532 44.98 -34.68 14.48
C ARG A 532 46.12 -35.13 15.42
N PRO A 533 46.31 -34.62 16.68
CA PRO A 533 45.46 -34.90 17.87
C PRO A 533 44.99 -33.62 18.63
N THR A 534 43.78 -33.51 19.25
CA THR A 534 43.38 -33.80 20.68
C THR A 534 44.23 -33.07 21.74
N ALA A 535 43.72 -32.46 22.83
CA ALA A 535 42.63 -32.76 23.79
C ALA A 535 42.33 -31.48 24.65
N ASP A 536 41.43 -31.36 25.64
CA ASP A 536 40.08 -31.90 25.97
C ASP A 536 39.53 -31.07 27.19
N GLY A 537 38.21 -31.08 27.44
CA GLY A 537 37.54 -30.50 28.62
C GLY A 537 37.17 -29.00 28.56
N GLY A 538 35.98 -28.55 29.02
CA GLY A 538 34.79 -29.30 29.45
C GLY A 538 33.62 -28.38 29.93
N ARG A 539 32.38 -28.79 29.62
CA ARG A 539 31.07 -28.45 30.25
C ARG A 539 30.79 -27.03 30.81
N THR A 540 29.71 -26.38 30.33
CA THR A 540 28.43 -26.21 31.08
C THR A 540 27.29 -25.77 30.16
N ALA A 541 26.03 -25.78 30.65
CA ALA A 541 24.81 -25.72 29.85
C ALA A 541 23.98 -24.43 30.04
N GLY A 542 22.99 -24.22 29.16
CA GLY A 542 22.01 -23.13 29.17
C GLY A 542 22.46 -21.90 28.36
N GLY A 543 21.61 -21.22 27.59
CA GLY A 543 20.22 -21.48 27.22
C GLY A 543 19.60 -20.22 26.59
N GLY A 544 18.74 -20.38 25.57
CA GLY A 544 17.91 -19.28 25.05
C GLY A 544 18.35 -18.62 23.74
N GLY A 545 17.57 -18.87 22.68
CA GLY A 545 17.11 -17.87 21.69
C GLY A 545 18.13 -17.01 20.92
N GLY A 546 18.49 -17.43 19.69
CA GLY A 546 19.15 -16.58 18.70
C GLY A 546 18.95 -17.08 17.27
N SER A 547 18.03 -16.47 16.52
CA SER A 547 17.72 -16.86 15.14
C SER A 547 18.87 -16.55 14.17
N GLY A 548 19.39 -17.56 13.46
CA GLY A 548 20.48 -17.37 12.50
C GLY A 548 20.77 -18.56 11.59
N GLY A 549 20.16 -18.58 10.39
CA GLY A 549 20.77 -19.16 9.18
C GLY A 549 21.04 -20.68 9.13
N GLY A 550 20.02 -21.53 9.27
CA GLY A 550 20.13 -22.99 8.99
C GLY A 550 19.57 -23.39 7.62
N GLY A 551 20.43 -23.71 6.65
CA GLY A 551 20.00 -24.06 5.29
C GLY A 551 19.56 -25.52 5.12
N GLY A 552 18.45 -25.73 4.39
CA GLY A 552 18.15 -26.95 3.62
C GLY A 552 17.72 -28.23 4.39
N LEU A 553 18.41 -28.57 5.47
CA LEU A 553 18.35 -29.90 6.11
C LEU A 553 17.41 -29.99 7.32
N GLY A 554 17.17 -28.88 8.03
CA GLY A 554 16.37 -28.87 9.26
C GLY A 554 14.87 -29.18 9.08
N ARG A 555 14.35 -29.23 7.85
CA ARG A 555 12.94 -29.58 7.56
C ARG A 555 12.70 -31.07 7.31
N MET A 556 13.74 -31.86 7.09
CA MET A 556 13.58 -33.27 6.72
C MET A 556 13.36 -34.17 7.94
N ALA A 557 14.12 -33.93 9.01
CA ALA A 557 14.03 -34.63 10.30
C ALA A 557 12.72 -34.39 11.10
N GLN A 558 11.73 -33.69 10.52
CA GLN A 558 10.38 -33.56 11.10
C GLN A 558 9.38 -34.58 10.54
N PHE A 559 9.74 -35.29 9.47
CA PHE A 559 8.85 -36.23 8.76
C PHE A 559 9.39 -37.68 8.71
N ASP A 560 10.68 -37.85 8.99
CA ASP A 560 11.34 -39.11 9.32
C ASP A 560 10.91 -39.52 10.76
N LYS A 561 9.98 -40.48 10.88
CA LYS A 561 9.39 -40.88 12.18
C LYS A 561 10.16 -42.00 12.85
N ASP A 562 10.71 -42.94 12.07
CA ASP A 562 11.50 -44.06 12.59
C ASP A 562 13.00 -43.72 12.80
N LYS A 563 13.46 -42.58 12.24
CA LYS A 563 14.81 -42.02 12.35
C LYS A 563 15.86 -42.81 11.58
N ASP A 564 15.47 -43.45 10.47
CA ASP A 564 16.39 -44.16 9.58
C ASP A 564 17.23 -43.22 8.68
N GLY A 565 16.87 -41.93 8.61
CA GLY A 565 17.55 -40.91 7.80
C GLY A 565 17.01 -40.77 6.37
N LYS A 566 15.88 -41.41 6.07
CA LYS A 566 15.12 -41.32 4.82
C LYS A 566 13.67 -40.93 5.15
N ILE A 567 12.82 -40.86 4.13
CA ILE A 567 11.37 -40.72 4.30
C ILE A 567 10.72 -41.76 3.40
N SER A 568 9.97 -42.69 3.98
CA SER A 568 9.21 -43.69 3.23
C SER A 568 7.93 -43.12 2.63
N LYS A 569 7.38 -43.76 1.60
CA LYS A 569 6.12 -43.31 0.98
C LYS A 569 4.96 -43.27 1.98
N ALA A 570 4.87 -44.26 2.87
CA ALA A 570 3.86 -44.37 3.91
C ALA A 570 3.93 -43.25 4.98
N GLU A 571 5.14 -42.76 5.31
CA GLU A 571 5.29 -41.62 6.22
C GLU A 571 4.93 -40.27 5.57
N SER A 572 5.01 -40.21 4.24
CA SER A 572 4.63 -39.01 3.47
C SER A 572 3.11 -38.85 3.27
N GLU A 573 2.33 -39.91 3.47
CA GLU A 573 0.87 -39.87 3.31
C GLU A 573 0.22 -38.88 4.31
N GLY A 574 -0.73 -38.10 3.81
CA GLY A 574 -1.39 -37.04 4.59
C GLY A 574 -0.58 -35.74 4.76
N THR A 575 0.69 -35.67 4.34
CA THR A 575 1.44 -34.39 4.25
C THR A 575 1.52 -33.87 2.83
N PHE A 576 1.85 -32.57 2.69
CA PHE A 576 2.07 -31.92 1.40
C PHE A 576 3.14 -32.61 0.54
N MET A 577 4.01 -33.44 1.14
CA MET A 577 5.06 -34.20 0.46
C MET A 577 4.53 -35.34 -0.41
N ALA A 578 3.37 -35.95 -0.11
CA ALA A 578 2.82 -37.05 -0.91
C ALA A 578 2.71 -36.66 -2.40
N ASN A 579 2.23 -35.45 -2.69
CA ASN A 579 2.08 -34.90 -4.05
C ASN A 579 3.41 -34.58 -4.77
N PHE A 580 4.55 -34.71 -4.08
CA PHE A 580 5.89 -34.48 -4.62
C PHE A 580 6.83 -35.68 -4.45
N PHE A 581 6.39 -36.76 -3.77
CA PHE A 581 7.21 -37.92 -3.43
C PHE A 581 7.83 -38.53 -4.69
N ASP A 582 6.99 -38.90 -5.66
CA ASP A 582 7.37 -39.49 -6.95
C ASP A 582 8.21 -38.54 -7.86
N ARG A 583 8.42 -37.28 -7.44
CA ARG A 583 9.27 -36.29 -8.10
C ARG A 583 10.60 -36.06 -7.36
N MET A 584 10.71 -36.45 -6.09
CA MET A 584 11.95 -36.39 -5.31
C MET A 584 12.65 -37.75 -5.24
N ASP A 585 11.89 -38.85 -5.22
CA ASP A 585 12.38 -40.21 -5.40
C ASP A 585 12.90 -40.35 -6.84
N GLY A 586 14.21 -40.15 -7.00
CA GLY A 586 14.85 -40.04 -8.31
C GLY A 586 15.30 -41.39 -8.87
N ASN A 587 15.53 -42.36 -7.97
CA ASN A 587 15.92 -43.72 -8.30
C ASN A 587 14.72 -44.71 -8.34
N LYS A 588 13.55 -44.29 -7.87
CA LYS A 588 12.30 -45.07 -7.73
C LYS A 588 12.42 -46.24 -6.76
N ASP A 589 13.19 -46.09 -5.69
CA ASP A 589 13.34 -47.13 -4.66
C ASP A 589 12.26 -47.11 -3.57
N GLY A 590 11.37 -46.10 -3.57
CA GLY A 590 10.28 -45.96 -2.61
C GLY A 590 10.63 -45.16 -1.36
N TYR A 591 11.83 -44.59 -1.27
CA TYR A 591 12.31 -43.77 -0.18
C TYR A 591 12.95 -42.48 -0.71
N VAL A 592 12.67 -41.34 -0.06
CA VAL A 592 13.32 -40.07 -0.42
C VAL A 592 14.50 -39.82 0.51
N THR A 593 15.72 -39.87 -0.05
CA THR A 593 16.96 -39.64 0.74
C THR A 593 17.37 -38.17 0.79
N GLY A 594 18.13 -37.78 1.83
CA GLY A 594 18.66 -36.43 1.95
C GLY A 594 19.56 -35.99 0.78
N ALA A 595 20.20 -36.95 0.09
CA ALA A 595 21.00 -36.70 -1.10
C ALA A 595 20.13 -36.29 -2.32
N GLU A 596 18.96 -36.91 -2.47
CA GLU A 596 18.03 -36.62 -3.56
C GLU A 596 17.29 -35.30 -3.34
N VAL A 597 16.90 -35.00 -2.10
CA VAL A 597 16.37 -33.67 -1.74
C VAL A 597 17.41 -32.58 -1.98
N ALA A 598 18.69 -32.84 -1.68
CA ALA A 598 19.78 -31.92 -2.01
C ALA A 598 19.96 -31.74 -3.53
N ALA A 599 19.88 -32.82 -4.32
CA ALA A 599 19.95 -32.77 -5.78
C ALA A 599 18.76 -32.02 -6.41
N ALA A 600 17.55 -32.20 -5.88
CA ALA A 600 16.35 -31.49 -6.27
C ALA A 600 16.43 -29.98 -5.92
N GLN A 601 16.92 -29.64 -4.72
CA GLN A 601 17.15 -28.24 -4.33
C GLN A 601 18.28 -27.58 -5.13
N ALA A 602 19.35 -28.30 -5.49
CA ALA A 602 20.44 -27.78 -6.30
C ALA A 602 19.94 -27.36 -7.69
N LYS A 603 19.10 -28.19 -8.32
CA LYS A 603 18.40 -27.85 -9.58
C LYS A 603 17.44 -26.67 -9.45
N SER A 604 17.02 -26.30 -8.23
CA SER A 604 16.14 -25.16 -7.95
C SER A 604 16.87 -23.87 -7.52
N LYS A 605 18.19 -23.89 -7.27
CA LYS A 605 18.95 -22.72 -6.79
C LYS A 605 19.71 -21.95 -7.87
N GLY A 606 19.59 -22.36 -9.14
CA GLY A 606 20.15 -21.64 -10.30
C GLY A 606 19.41 -20.36 -10.71
N SER A 607 18.27 -20.03 -10.08
CA SER A 607 17.51 -18.82 -10.33
C SER A 607 16.88 -18.30 -9.03
N GLY A 608 17.16 -17.04 -8.65
CA GLY A 608 16.66 -16.53 -7.38
C GLY A 608 16.95 -15.06 -7.06
N ARG A 609 16.05 -14.18 -7.50
CA ARG A 609 15.45 -13.11 -6.65
C ARG A 609 14.26 -12.44 -7.34
N GLY A 610 13.20 -12.14 -6.58
CA GLY A 610 11.94 -11.57 -7.06
C GLY A 610 10.76 -12.53 -6.87
N ARG A 611 9.93 -12.30 -5.83
CA ARG A 611 8.90 -13.23 -5.35
C ARG A 611 7.50 -12.63 -5.55
N GLY A 612 6.64 -13.28 -6.32
CA GLY A 612 5.22 -12.94 -6.42
C GLY A 612 4.41 -13.91 -7.29
N GLY A 613 3.28 -14.41 -6.76
CA GLY A 613 2.13 -14.88 -7.55
C GLY A 613 2.22 -16.18 -8.36
N SER A 614 1.59 -17.23 -7.83
CA SER A 614 0.99 -18.38 -8.53
C SER A 614 0.29 -18.06 -9.89
N GLY A 615 0.25 -18.95 -10.89
CA GLY A 615 0.86 -20.28 -10.97
C GLY A 615 0.49 -21.13 -12.21
N LYS A 616 1.50 -21.85 -12.74
CA LYS A 616 1.50 -23.18 -13.41
C LYS A 616 0.46 -23.55 -14.50
N LYS A 617 0.99 -23.69 -15.73
CA LYS A 617 0.90 -24.89 -16.60
C LYS A 617 2.27 -25.04 -17.31
N ALA A 618 2.80 -26.19 -17.72
CA ALA A 618 2.49 -27.61 -17.45
C ALA A 618 3.69 -28.50 -17.91
N ALA A 619 3.49 -29.82 -17.87
CA ALA A 619 4.12 -30.86 -18.71
C ALA A 619 5.59 -31.32 -18.49
N GLY A 620 5.75 -32.64 -18.58
CA GLY A 620 6.84 -33.34 -19.27
C GLY A 620 6.21 -34.44 -20.14
N GLY A 621 6.88 -35.05 -21.12
CA GLY A 621 8.19 -34.73 -21.68
C GLY A 621 8.75 -35.83 -22.60
N GLY A 622 9.50 -35.41 -23.64
CA GLY A 622 10.48 -36.21 -24.39
C GLY A 622 9.94 -36.97 -25.61
N GLY A 623 10.67 -37.14 -26.72
CA GLY A 623 11.96 -36.61 -27.21
C GLY A 623 12.00 -36.75 -28.76
N GLY A 624 13.03 -36.42 -29.55
CA GLY A 624 14.37 -35.86 -29.29
C GLY A 624 15.08 -35.47 -30.61
N GLU A 625 16.36 -35.07 -30.52
CA GLU A 625 17.34 -34.73 -31.59
C GLU A 625 17.19 -33.45 -32.47
N LYS A 626 18.06 -32.46 -32.14
CA LYS A 626 19.00 -31.73 -33.06
C LYS A 626 18.41 -31.15 -34.37
N LYS A 627 18.29 -29.82 -34.58
CA LYS A 627 19.36 -28.80 -34.59
C LYS A 627 18.80 -27.41 -34.99
N ALA A 628 19.53 -26.36 -34.63
CA ALA A 628 19.58 -25.01 -35.25
C ALA A 628 18.39 -24.01 -35.13
N ALA A 629 18.76 -22.83 -34.62
CA ALA A 629 18.28 -21.47 -34.96
C ALA A 629 16.84 -21.01 -34.65
N GLY A 630 16.75 -19.76 -34.16
CA GLY A 630 15.57 -18.88 -34.33
C GLY A 630 14.49 -18.95 -33.23
N GLY A 631 14.62 -18.12 -32.20
CA GLY A 631 13.52 -17.88 -31.25
C GLY A 631 12.52 -16.86 -31.79
N GLY A 632 11.30 -17.28 -32.14
CA GLY A 632 10.21 -16.39 -32.54
C GLY A 632 8.85 -17.07 -32.47
N ALA A 633 7.85 -16.38 -31.91
CA ALA A 633 6.42 -16.70 -31.87
C ALA A 633 6.02 -18.18 -31.62
N GLY A 634 5.63 -18.50 -30.38
CA GLY A 634 5.01 -19.79 -30.06
C GLY A 634 3.66 -19.96 -30.76
N GLY A 635 3.64 -20.67 -31.89
CA GLY A 635 2.44 -20.92 -32.67
C GLY A 635 1.50 -21.91 -32.00
N PHE A 636 0.20 -21.61 -32.05
CA PHE A 636 -0.85 -22.62 -31.83
C PHE A 636 -0.76 -23.66 -32.97
N THR A 637 -0.91 -24.94 -32.65
CA THR A 637 -0.98 -26.08 -33.59
C THR A 637 -2.14 -26.99 -33.21
N GLY A 638 -2.65 -27.82 -34.10
CA GLY A 638 -3.70 -28.79 -33.81
C GLY A 638 -3.31 -29.75 -32.69
N ALA A 639 -2.05 -30.18 -32.65
CA ALA A 639 -1.48 -30.93 -31.52
C ALA A 639 -1.55 -30.18 -30.17
N SER A 640 -1.42 -28.85 -30.19
CA SER A 640 -1.56 -28.00 -28.99
C SER A 640 -3.01 -27.79 -28.56
N PHE A 641 -3.97 -27.98 -29.48
CA PHE A 641 -5.40 -27.98 -29.19
C PHE A 641 -5.84 -29.32 -28.59
N LEU A 642 -5.46 -30.44 -29.19
CA LEU A 642 -5.70 -31.79 -28.64
C LEU A 642 -5.24 -31.87 -27.18
N GLN A 643 -3.97 -31.59 -26.90
CA GLN A 643 -3.40 -31.64 -25.53
C GLN A 643 -4.09 -30.71 -24.49
N ARG A 644 -5.04 -29.86 -24.90
CA ARG A 644 -5.80 -28.95 -24.03
C ARG A 644 -7.28 -29.26 -23.94
N LEU A 645 -7.85 -29.98 -24.90
CA LEU A 645 -9.29 -30.20 -25.06
C LEU A 645 -9.68 -31.68 -24.98
N ASP A 646 -8.84 -32.58 -25.50
CA ASP A 646 -8.92 -34.03 -25.29
C ASP A 646 -8.80 -34.32 -23.79
N LYS A 647 -9.92 -34.69 -23.16
CA LYS A 647 -10.05 -34.81 -21.69
C LYS A 647 -10.20 -36.27 -21.25
N ASP A 648 -10.71 -37.15 -22.10
CA ASP A 648 -10.74 -38.59 -21.88
C ASP A 648 -9.52 -39.33 -22.47
N SER A 649 -8.65 -38.63 -23.21
CA SER A 649 -7.41 -39.13 -23.81
C SER A 649 -7.62 -40.11 -24.97
N ASP A 650 -8.69 -39.93 -25.75
CA ASP A 650 -9.01 -40.74 -26.93
C ASP A 650 -8.22 -40.36 -28.20
N GLY A 651 -7.58 -39.17 -28.21
CA GLY A 651 -6.79 -38.65 -29.32
C GLY A 651 -7.56 -37.77 -30.31
N LYS A 652 -8.80 -37.42 -30.03
CA LYS A 652 -9.65 -36.48 -30.77
C LYS A 652 -10.24 -35.40 -29.83
N VAL A 653 -11.19 -34.60 -30.31
CA VAL A 653 -11.99 -33.68 -29.47
C VAL A 653 -13.47 -33.83 -29.80
N SER A 654 -14.26 -34.27 -28.83
CA SER A 654 -15.72 -34.37 -28.96
C SER A 654 -16.42 -33.00 -28.98
N LYS A 655 -17.66 -32.97 -29.49
CA LYS A 655 -18.49 -31.75 -29.49
C LYS A 655 -18.77 -31.26 -28.07
N GLU A 656 -18.81 -32.13 -27.08
CA GLU A 656 -19.00 -31.80 -25.65
C GLU A 656 -17.77 -31.09 -25.05
N GLU A 657 -16.56 -31.49 -25.43
CA GLU A 657 -15.29 -30.95 -24.95
C GLU A 657 -14.90 -29.61 -25.59
N ALA A 658 -15.38 -29.35 -26.81
CA ALA A 658 -15.10 -28.11 -27.52
C ALA A 658 -15.56 -26.85 -26.72
N PRO A 659 -14.73 -25.79 -26.63
CA PRO A 659 -15.08 -24.58 -25.87
C PRO A 659 -15.85 -23.57 -26.72
N GLY A 660 -17.10 -23.26 -26.34
CA GLY A 660 -17.87 -22.08 -26.78
C GLY A 660 -17.83 -21.81 -28.28
N ARG A 661 -17.03 -20.83 -28.72
CA ARG A 661 -16.83 -20.46 -30.14
C ARG A 661 -16.41 -21.63 -31.04
N MET A 662 -15.78 -22.67 -30.50
CA MET A 662 -15.42 -23.88 -31.26
C MET A 662 -16.60 -24.86 -31.41
N LYS A 663 -17.62 -24.80 -30.54
CA LYS A 663 -18.88 -25.56 -30.71
C LYS A 663 -19.73 -25.00 -31.85
N GLU A 664 -19.72 -23.67 -32.01
CA GLU A 664 -20.43 -22.95 -33.07
C GLU A 664 -19.86 -23.28 -34.46
N SER A 665 -18.54 -23.48 -34.57
CA SER A 665 -17.86 -23.87 -35.82
C SER A 665 -17.46 -25.35 -35.88
N PHE A 666 -18.01 -26.20 -35.00
CA PHE A 666 -17.61 -27.60 -34.90
C PHE A 666 -17.94 -28.35 -36.20
N ASP A 667 -19.18 -28.20 -36.65
CA ASP A 667 -19.72 -28.84 -37.85
C ASP A 667 -19.14 -28.26 -39.17
N GLU A 668 -18.45 -27.12 -39.10
CA GLU A 668 -17.65 -26.56 -40.22
C GLU A 668 -16.23 -27.10 -40.25
N THR A 669 -15.73 -27.65 -39.14
CA THR A 669 -14.34 -28.13 -38.98
C THR A 669 -14.25 -29.65 -39.14
N ASP A 670 -15.25 -30.37 -38.63
CA ASP A 670 -15.45 -31.80 -38.81
C ASP A 670 -15.75 -32.10 -40.28
N THR A 671 -14.70 -32.38 -41.06
CA THR A 671 -14.78 -32.54 -42.51
C THR A 671 -15.28 -33.93 -42.89
N ASN A 672 -15.09 -34.91 -41.99
CA ASN A 672 -15.50 -36.29 -42.19
C ASN A 672 -16.90 -36.60 -41.62
N SER A 673 -17.45 -35.70 -40.80
CA SER A 673 -18.74 -35.79 -40.11
C SER A 673 -18.85 -37.00 -39.16
N ASP A 674 -17.74 -37.41 -38.53
CA ASP A 674 -17.72 -38.49 -37.54
C ASP A 674 -18.06 -38.03 -36.10
N GLY A 675 -18.19 -36.73 -35.88
CA GLY A 675 -18.59 -36.13 -34.61
C GLY A 675 -17.42 -35.74 -33.70
N PHE A 676 -16.17 -35.94 -34.16
CA PHE A 676 -14.96 -35.69 -33.38
C PHE A 676 -13.88 -35.01 -34.23
N LEU A 677 -13.31 -33.90 -33.74
CA LEU A 677 -12.23 -33.22 -34.44
C LEU A 677 -10.90 -33.94 -34.25
N ASP A 678 -10.33 -34.45 -35.34
CA ASP A 678 -9.02 -35.08 -35.32
C ASP A 678 -7.87 -34.05 -35.40
N LYS A 679 -6.63 -34.55 -35.33
CA LYS A 679 -5.44 -33.71 -35.42
C LYS A 679 -5.34 -32.92 -36.74
N ALA A 680 -5.69 -33.55 -37.86
CA ALA A 680 -5.58 -32.95 -39.20
C ALA A 680 -6.64 -31.87 -39.41
N GLU A 681 -7.84 -32.05 -38.87
CA GLU A 681 -8.92 -31.07 -38.89
C GLU A 681 -8.62 -29.87 -37.99
N LEU A 682 -8.05 -30.10 -36.80
CA LEU A 682 -7.57 -29.03 -35.92
C LEU A 682 -6.37 -28.27 -36.50
N ASP A 683 -5.46 -28.93 -37.24
CA ASP A 683 -4.37 -28.25 -37.94
C ASP A 683 -4.91 -27.36 -39.09
N LYS A 684 -5.93 -27.80 -39.85
CA LYS A 684 -6.65 -26.95 -40.84
C LYS A 684 -7.34 -25.75 -40.19
N LEU A 685 -8.00 -25.94 -39.03
CA LEU A 685 -8.65 -24.86 -38.28
C LEU A 685 -7.64 -23.78 -37.86
N VAL A 686 -6.48 -24.20 -37.37
CA VAL A 686 -5.37 -23.31 -37.02
C VAL A 686 -4.85 -22.56 -38.24
N GLU A 687 -4.71 -23.21 -39.39
CA GLU A 687 -4.29 -22.57 -40.63
C GLU A 687 -5.30 -21.52 -41.12
N ALA A 688 -6.61 -21.83 -41.10
CA ALA A 688 -7.68 -20.89 -41.42
C ALA A 688 -7.72 -19.69 -40.45
N MET A 689 -7.52 -19.94 -39.14
CA MET A 689 -7.42 -18.86 -38.14
C MET A 689 -6.19 -17.98 -38.38
N ARG A 690 -5.05 -18.57 -38.78
CA ARG A 690 -3.82 -17.85 -39.14
C ARG A 690 -3.98 -17.01 -40.41
N ALA A 691 -4.73 -17.50 -41.39
CA ALA A 691 -5.08 -16.73 -42.59
C ALA A 691 -5.96 -15.52 -42.24
N ARG A 692 -7.02 -15.71 -41.45
CA ARG A 692 -7.89 -14.61 -40.97
C ARG A 692 -7.13 -13.56 -40.14
N LEU A 693 -6.20 -13.99 -39.29
CA LEU A 693 -5.33 -13.07 -38.51
C LEU A 693 -4.33 -12.29 -39.38
N ARG A 694 -3.95 -12.82 -40.56
CA ARG A 694 -3.07 -12.13 -41.51
C ARG A 694 -3.81 -11.01 -42.26
N ASP A 695 -5.06 -11.26 -42.66
CA ASP A 695 -5.90 -10.24 -43.31
C ASP A 695 -6.36 -9.15 -42.33
N ALA A 696 -6.71 -9.53 -41.09
CA ALA A 696 -7.12 -8.56 -40.05
C ALA A 696 -5.98 -7.64 -39.54
N GLY A 697 -4.72 -7.94 -39.90
CA GLY A 697 -3.55 -7.15 -39.51
C GLY A 697 -3.05 -6.15 -40.56
N GLY A 698 -3.69 -6.06 -41.72
CA GLY A 698 -3.19 -5.33 -42.90
C GLY A 698 -4.14 -4.25 -43.43
N GLY A 699 -4.53 -3.28 -42.60
CA GLY A 699 -5.44 -2.19 -43.03
C GLY A 699 -5.12 -0.85 -42.36
N GLY A 700 -4.28 -0.02 -43.00
CA GLY A 700 -3.91 1.31 -42.52
C GLY A 700 -2.66 1.86 -43.18
N GLY A 701 -2.74 2.25 -44.46
CA GLY A 701 -1.58 2.70 -45.22
C GLY A 701 -1.83 3.01 -46.70
N GLN A 702 -2.74 3.94 -46.98
CA GLN A 702 -2.73 4.83 -48.15
C GLN A 702 -3.13 6.23 -47.69
#